data_AF-A0A1F9QK37-F1
#
_entry.id   AF-A0A1F9QK37-F1
#
_cell.length_a   1.000
_cell.length_b   1.000
_cell.length_c   1.000
_cell.angle_alpha   90.00
_cell.angle_beta   90.00
_cell.angle_gamma   90.00
#
_symmetry.space_group_name_H-M   'P 1'
#
loop_
_entity.id
_entity.type
_entity.pdbx_description
1 polymer ?
#
loop_
_entity_poly.entity_id
_entity_poly.type
_entity_poly.pdbx_seq_one_letter_code
_entity_poly.pdbx_strand_id
1 'polypeptide(L)'
;MAYGQNFSQDAVQAEILKMIAEKTGYPTDMLELDLDMEADLGIDTVKQAELFAAIREHYDIPRKENLSLKDYPTIRHCIRFVIDETGSQLPVTGNQSQLESDQSTAVATQIPVTGYRIPVTSEDEVRAEILAMIAEKTGYPTDMLELDLDMEADLGIDTVKQAELFAAIRENYDIPRKENLSLKDYPTIRHCIKFVIDEKGAAAAPAVSRMGAAPAIGRTPETISQPEPAASEETPKEAYGLKPMAYGQNFSQDAVQAEIPSPAYPKRHIRYVPTLIPAPVENEVIKKLSSKRPVAIFGEDLDLIKAFRSELNKHRIESFVFTSARTKLKDSIQVDFKDLAAVEHAISEFGAAHDNVQGVFYLMGCVIKGLGADTNAFADLKRYTMPLFLAGKHFNGGLNKPEEGHSTFLAVVTTLDGGFGYKTGEVYDPVYGAIHGLTLCLRKELDKCVVKLLDFEPQASSAALVQKTFYEILYSDKRLVAGYNDSKRWTLIGKPELLETEKERTPLKGKKVLITGGGRGLGALFARTIAARHKPHIVILDIIELNADSARFAAMSDAELKAYKTGHLWEELKARAEKATPAVLEREFTRLMDSARLYRSVEELKALGVKVSYYRCDLNDRHAFDSVMNNIKADLGGVDGVVHFAGLERSKLVADKTLEEFFLIFNTKADSAVNMLKSGIVNEKGFWVMVSSIAGKFGNLGQSDYAAASDYIAKLAISLTNKGIRAFSVDMTAYANIGMGIRPGVEAFLKSQELDFLYPEEGMNALADELVYGRAPEIILSGSLGKLDWDKQLRFDPGFPDAGGQEFHFLERAAKNVKGLELEAAKEFSVEKDPYLADHSINGTPYVPGVMGIETFAEAAAAVSGETPRILRDLRFSVPIKLLRGNPVNAVVRANASRGGYDLRIESDFVNARGVKLGATKTHFSARFEPGPLKSGWEGLDKPELPKHAKYKLTADEIYKTYFHGPSFRVLDGLLSIEKDAVLGIFKRPAAALWRVKTPKLLFHPMVMEALFQTCGWRDIQFDRKMTLPDAIGSAIVHDNNPDPDRLYTYAVYKGTTEDGKTRYDAYAFDSELNPVAELKDYLMIPTQI
;
A
#
# COMPACT_ATOMS: atom_id res chain seq x y z
N MET A 1 12.78 3.97 41.81
CA MET A 1 11.65 3.14 42.27
C MET A 1 10.38 3.91 41.96
N ALA A 2 9.58 3.43 41.01
CA ALA A 2 8.21 3.87 40.77
C ALA A 2 7.34 2.60 40.74
N TYR A 3 6.16 2.70 41.35
CA TYR A 3 5.27 1.62 41.73
C TYR A 3 4.78 0.78 40.54
N GLY A 4 4.96 -0.54 40.58
CA GLY A 4 4.30 -1.46 39.65
C GLY A 4 2.80 -1.51 39.94
N GLN A 5 1.97 -1.19 38.95
CA GLN A 5 0.53 -1.47 39.02
C GLN A 5 0.30 -2.96 38.77
N ASN A 6 -0.25 -3.68 39.74
CA ASN A 6 -0.70 -5.06 39.54
C ASN A 6 -2.07 -5.05 38.84
N PHE A 7 -2.13 -5.50 37.60
CA PHE A 7 -3.38 -5.74 36.86
C PHE A 7 -3.89 -7.16 37.12
N SER A 8 -5.21 -7.33 37.38
CA SER A 8 -5.80 -8.66 37.51
C SER A 8 -5.96 -9.33 36.13
N GLN A 9 -5.79 -10.65 36.07
CA GLN A 9 -5.85 -11.42 34.81
C GLN A 9 -7.17 -11.21 34.05
N ASP A 10 -8.30 -11.13 34.75
CA ASP A 10 -9.61 -10.92 34.13
C ASP A 10 -9.76 -9.50 33.53
N ALA A 11 -9.13 -8.49 34.16
CA ALA A 11 -9.13 -7.12 33.64
C ALA A 11 -8.23 -7.00 32.40
N VAL A 12 -7.08 -7.69 32.40
CA VAL A 12 -6.19 -7.75 31.23
C VAL A 12 -6.87 -8.49 30.07
N GLN A 13 -7.54 -9.60 30.37
CA GLN A 13 -8.28 -10.38 29.39
C GLN A 13 -9.40 -9.58 28.74
N ALA A 14 -10.26 -8.93 29.55
CA ALA A 14 -11.38 -8.14 29.02
C ALA A 14 -10.90 -7.01 28.09
N GLU A 15 -9.79 -6.36 28.44
CA GLU A 15 -9.26 -5.24 27.67
C GLU A 15 -8.52 -5.69 26.41
N ILE A 16 -7.74 -6.78 26.44
CA ILE A 16 -7.12 -7.34 25.22
C ILE A 16 -8.19 -7.87 24.26
N LEU A 17 -9.22 -8.55 24.75
CA LEU A 17 -10.34 -9.00 23.91
C LEU A 17 -11.04 -7.81 23.24
N LYS A 18 -11.25 -6.72 23.97
CA LYS A 18 -11.83 -5.49 23.42
C LYS A 18 -10.91 -4.84 22.36
N MET A 19 -9.60 -4.80 22.60
CA MET A 19 -8.63 -4.28 21.62
C MET A 19 -8.61 -5.10 20.33
N ILE A 20 -8.74 -6.41 20.44
CA ILE A 20 -8.79 -7.32 19.30
C ILE A 20 -10.13 -7.17 18.55
N ALA A 21 -11.25 -7.07 19.27
CA ALA A 21 -12.58 -6.83 18.69
C ALA A 21 -12.62 -5.54 17.86
N GLU A 22 -12.04 -4.44 18.38
CA GLU A 22 -11.98 -3.16 17.66
C GLU A 22 -11.10 -3.21 16.40
N LYS A 23 -10.05 -4.07 16.38
CA LYS A 23 -9.13 -4.20 15.24
C LYS A 23 -9.60 -5.19 14.16
N THR A 24 -10.36 -6.21 14.55
CA THR A 24 -10.81 -7.29 13.66
C THR A 24 -12.26 -7.13 13.21
N GLY A 25 -13.07 -6.41 13.98
CA GLY A 25 -14.51 -6.29 13.76
C GLY A 25 -15.33 -7.45 14.32
N TYR A 26 -14.70 -8.46 14.94
CA TYR A 26 -15.38 -9.54 15.63
C TYR A 26 -16.04 -9.04 16.93
N PRO A 27 -17.26 -9.48 17.27
CA PRO A 27 -17.85 -9.26 18.59
C PRO A 27 -16.98 -9.86 19.71
N THR A 28 -16.86 -9.18 20.86
CA THR A 28 -15.96 -9.59 21.96
C THR A 28 -16.29 -10.98 22.53
N ASP A 29 -17.54 -11.42 22.38
CA ASP A 29 -18.05 -12.74 22.76
C ASP A 29 -17.66 -13.87 21.79
N MET A 30 -17.14 -13.56 20.60
CA MET A 30 -16.61 -14.52 19.61
C MET A 30 -15.09 -14.70 19.68
N LEU A 31 -14.39 -13.93 20.53
CA LEU A 31 -12.95 -13.97 20.68
C LEU A 31 -12.54 -14.92 21.81
N GLU A 32 -12.39 -16.21 21.49
CA GLU A 32 -11.86 -17.19 22.44
C GLU A 32 -10.35 -16.99 22.67
N LEU A 33 -9.87 -17.21 23.90
CA LEU A 33 -8.49 -16.90 24.27
C LEU A 33 -7.44 -17.73 23.50
N ASP A 34 -7.79 -18.93 23.05
CA ASP A 34 -6.86 -19.81 22.35
C ASP A 34 -6.85 -19.64 20.84
N LEU A 35 -7.64 -18.70 20.31
CA LEU A 35 -7.63 -18.38 18.89
C LEU A 35 -6.26 -17.83 18.48
N ASP A 36 -5.72 -18.43 17.43
CA ASP A 36 -4.52 -17.97 16.75
C ASP A 36 -4.83 -16.68 16.01
N MET A 37 -4.00 -15.67 16.24
CA MET A 37 -4.19 -14.35 15.66
C MET A 37 -4.10 -14.40 14.14
N GLU A 38 -3.18 -15.17 13.57
CA GLU A 38 -2.98 -15.24 12.12
C GLU A 38 -3.94 -16.24 11.46
N ALA A 39 -4.04 -17.46 12.01
CA ALA A 39 -4.79 -18.56 11.40
C ALA A 39 -6.30 -18.48 11.66
N ASP A 40 -6.74 -17.98 12.83
CA ASP A 40 -8.16 -18.01 13.22
C ASP A 40 -8.82 -16.62 13.13
N LEU A 41 -8.07 -15.54 13.43
CA LEU A 41 -8.60 -14.17 13.44
C LEU A 41 -8.22 -13.35 12.20
N GLY A 42 -7.42 -13.90 11.29
CA GLY A 42 -6.94 -13.20 10.09
C GLY A 42 -6.12 -11.93 10.40
N ILE A 43 -5.55 -11.85 11.60
CA ILE A 43 -4.64 -10.80 12.05
C ILE A 43 -3.25 -11.18 11.54
N ASP A 44 -2.88 -10.64 10.38
CA ASP A 44 -1.53 -10.80 9.83
C ASP A 44 -0.44 -10.27 10.78
N THR A 45 0.81 -10.63 10.51
CA THR A 45 1.97 -10.24 11.31
C THR A 45 2.17 -8.72 11.49
N VAL A 46 1.57 -7.88 10.62
CA VAL A 46 1.58 -6.42 10.76
C VAL A 46 0.54 -5.97 11.77
N LYS A 47 -0.70 -6.46 11.68
CA LYS A 47 -1.77 -6.18 12.66
C LYS A 47 -1.47 -6.76 14.04
N GLN A 48 -0.79 -7.90 14.10
CA GLN A 48 -0.31 -8.51 15.34
C GLN A 48 0.73 -7.61 16.01
N ALA A 49 1.66 -7.02 15.24
CA ALA A 49 2.65 -6.06 15.75
C ALA A 49 2.00 -4.77 16.29
N GLU A 50 0.96 -4.27 15.61
CA GLU A 50 0.18 -3.12 16.08
C GLU A 50 -0.63 -3.42 17.35
N LEU A 51 -1.24 -4.60 17.45
CA LEU A 51 -1.90 -5.05 18.66
C LEU A 51 -0.93 -5.14 19.83
N PHE A 52 0.27 -5.72 19.62
CA PHE A 52 1.34 -5.74 20.64
C PHE A 52 1.90 -4.35 20.97
N ALA A 53 1.89 -3.40 20.04
CA ALA A 53 2.23 -2.00 20.33
C ALA A 53 1.17 -1.32 21.21
N ALA A 54 -0.11 -1.50 20.87
CA ALA A 54 -1.24 -0.98 21.65
C ALA A 54 -1.29 -1.59 23.06
N ILE A 55 -1.04 -2.89 23.19
CA ILE A 55 -0.96 -3.58 24.47
C ILE A 55 0.20 -3.03 25.32
N ARG A 56 1.40 -2.86 24.75
CA ARG A 56 2.56 -2.31 25.49
C ARG A 56 2.34 -0.87 25.93
N GLU A 57 1.73 -0.05 25.08
CA GLU A 57 1.38 1.33 25.39
C GLU A 57 0.30 1.40 26.48
N HIS A 58 -0.70 0.51 26.43
CA HIS A 58 -1.79 0.46 27.42
C HIS A 58 -1.32 0.02 28.81
N TYR A 59 -0.35 -0.89 28.89
CA TYR A 59 0.15 -1.44 30.16
C TYR A 59 1.54 -0.91 30.59
N ASP A 60 2.06 0.12 29.90
CA ASP A 60 3.37 0.76 30.17
C ASP A 60 4.56 -0.23 30.18
N ILE A 61 4.53 -1.22 29.27
CA ILE A 61 5.54 -2.27 29.14
C ILE A 61 6.69 -1.78 28.24
N PRO A 62 7.96 -1.70 28.72
CA PRO A 62 9.08 -1.19 27.94
C PRO A 62 9.40 -2.05 26.70
N ARG A 63 9.80 -1.40 25.60
CA ARG A 63 10.14 -2.08 24.34
C ARG A 63 11.43 -2.91 24.50
N LYS A 64 11.34 -4.21 24.22
CA LYS A 64 12.51 -5.10 24.05
C LYS A 64 12.87 -5.21 22.57
N GLU A 65 14.15 -5.05 22.23
CA GLU A 65 14.62 -5.04 20.84
C GLU A 65 14.63 -6.42 20.16
N ASN A 66 14.47 -7.52 20.92
CA ASN A 66 14.57 -8.91 20.44
C ASN A 66 13.30 -9.77 20.65
N LEU A 67 12.10 -9.17 20.70
CA LEU A 67 10.85 -9.93 20.86
C LEU A 67 10.33 -10.46 19.52
N SER A 68 10.20 -11.79 19.37
CA SER A 68 9.62 -12.42 18.18
C SER A 68 8.11 -12.60 18.37
N LEU A 69 7.31 -11.99 17.50
CA LEU A 69 5.84 -12.08 17.57
C LEU A 69 5.29 -13.49 17.29
N LYS A 70 6.11 -14.35 16.66
CA LYS A 70 5.78 -15.76 16.42
C LYS A 70 5.67 -16.57 17.71
N ASP A 71 6.26 -16.08 18.80
CA ASP A 71 6.22 -16.75 20.10
C ASP A 71 4.92 -16.43 20.86
N TYR A 72 4.09 -15.54 20.31
CA TYR A 72 2.80 -15.16 20.87
C TYR A 72 1.67 -15.30 19.86
N PRO A 73 1.34 -16.52 19.43
CA PRO A 73 0.40 -16.75 18.34
C PRO A 73 -1.06 -16.50 18.72
N THR A 74 -1.45 -16.65 20.00
CA THR A 74 -2.88 -16.57 20.39
C THR A 74 -3.22 -15.37 21.29
N ILE A 75 -4.52 -15.09 21.47
CA ILE A 75 -5.00 -14.06 22.40
C ILE A 75 -4.49 -14.33 23.84
N ARG A 76 -4.45 -15.61 24.26
CA ARG A 76 -3.95 -16.07 25.56
C ARG A 76 -2.47 -15.73 25.72
N HIS A 77 -1.69 -15.82 24.64
CA HIS A 77 -0.28 -15.41 24.66
C HIS A 77 -0.12 -13.89 24.82
N CYS A 78 -1.02 -13.08 24.26
CA CYS A 78 -1.03 -11.62 24.49
C CYS A 78 -1.33 -11.26 25.95
N ILE A 79 -2.32 -11.94 26.54
CA ILE A 79 -2.68 -11.77 27.96
C ILE A 79 -1.52 -12.22 28.85
N ARG A 80 -0.88 -13.33 28.50
CA ARG A 80 0.28 -13.86 29.23
C ARG A 80 1.48 -12.93 29.15
N PHE A 81 1.75 -12.35 27.97
CA PHE A 81 2.80 -11.36 27.77
C PHE A 81 2.64 -10.15 28.70
N VAL A 82 1.42 -9.62 28.84
CA VAL A 82 1.16 -8.52 29.79
C VAL A 82 1.39 -8.94 31.22
N ILE A 83 0.83 -10.08 31.63
CA ILE A 83 0.94 -10.57 33.01
C ILE A 83 2.39 -10.85 33.43
N ASP A 84 3.19 -11.42 32.52
CA ASP A 84 4.60 -11.73 32.76
C ASP A 84 5.48 -10.47 32.84
N GLU A 85 5.18 -9.42 32.06
CA GLU A 85 5.97 -8.17 32.04
C GLU A 85 5.51 -7.14 33.08
N THR A 86 4.23 -7.14 33.50
CA THR A 86 3.72 -6.23 34.55
C THR A 86 3.80 -6.82 35.96
N GLY A 87 4.20 -8.10 36.09
CA GLY A 87 4.51 -8.75 37.36
C GLY A 87 3.30 -9.30 38.10
N SER A 88 2.80 -10.48 37.71
CA SER A 88 2.03 -11.36 38.59
C SER A 88 2.44 -12.82 38.39
N GLN A 89 3.22 -13.36 39.33
CA GLN A 89 3.58 -14.77 39.37
C GLN A 89 2.43 -15.61 39.95
N LEU A 90 2.10 -16.72 39.31
CA LEU A 90 1.50 -17.88 39.98
C LEU A 90 2.44 -19.09 39.86
N PRO A 91 2.49 -19.96 40.89
CA PRO A 91 3.64 -20.80 41.18
C PRO A 91 3.55 -22.17 40.49
N VAL A 92 4.72 -22.68 40.10
CA VAL A 92 4.92 -24.07 39.66
C VAL A 92 5.15 -24.95 40.89
N THR A 93 4.36 -26.02 41.06
CA THR A 93 4.80 -27.26 41.73
C THR A 93 3.97 -28.45 41.25
N GLY A 94 4.66 -29.55 40.95
CA GLY A 94 4.05 -30.78 40.43
C GLY A 94 3.79 -31.89 41.45
N ASN A 95 3.36 -33.00 40.86
CA ASN A 95 3.28 -34.38 41.34
C ASN A 95 2.16 -34.86 42.30
N GLN A 96 1.59 -35.99 41.85
CA GLN A 96 0.98 -37.13 42.57
C GLN A 96 -0.51 -37.12 42.94
N SER A 97 -1.23 -38.02 42.24
CA SER A 97 -1.95 -39.19 42.76
C SER A 97 -2.85 -39.09 44.00
N GLN A 98 -4.05 -39.67 43.82
CA GLN A 98 -4.93 -40.36 44.78
C GLN A 98 -5.99 -39.58 45.57
N LEU A 99 -7.25 -39.91 45.20
CA LEU A 99 -8.34 -40.50 46.01
C LEU A 99 -8.78 -39.85 47.33
N GLU A 100 -10.12 -39.76 47.44
CA GLU A 100 -10.94 -39.78 48.67
C GLU A 100 -10.88 -38.49 49.53
N SER A 101 -11.92 -38.00 50.21
CA SER A 101 -13.33 -38.39 50.39
C SER A 101 -14.00 -37.28 51.22
N ASP A 102 -15.21 -36.91 50.82
CA ASP A 102 -16.42 -36.78 51.66
C ASP A 102 -16.63 -35.65 52.72
N GLN A 103 -17.91 -35.20 52.73
CA GLN A 103 -18.75 -34.51 53.75
C GLN A 103 -18.59 -32.99 53.99
N SER A 104 -19.53 -32.14 53.54
CA SER A 104 -20.92 -31.87 54.02
C SER A 104 -20.98 -31.02 55.30
N THR A 105 -21.48 -29.78 55.29
CA THR A 105 -22.91 -29.39 55.45
C THR A 105 -23.01 -27.85 55.25
N ALA A 106 -23.83 -27.27 54.37
CA ALA A 106 -25.30 -27.17 54.25
C ALA A 106 -25.96 -26.17 55.23
N VAL A 107 -26.52 -25.07 54.70
CA VAL A 107 -27.85 -24.54 55.07
C VAL A 107 -28.54 -23.99 53.81
N ALA A 108 -29.78 -24.40 53.61
CA ALA A 108 -30.59 -24.25 52.41
C ALA A 108 -31.73 -23.23 52.57
N THR A 109 -32.30 -22.77 51.45
CA THR A 109 -33.75 -22.47 51.29
C THR A 109 -34.16 -22.36 49.80
N GLN A 110 -34.45 -23.49 49.15
CA GLN A 110 -35.76 -23.96 48.63
C GLN A 110 -36.84 -22.90 48.18
N ILE A 111 -37.67 -23.00 47.12
CA ILE A 111 -38.29 -24.11 46.31
C ILE A 111 -38.89 -23.55 44.93
N PRO A 112 -39.68 -24.28 44.07
CA PRO A 112 -39.38 -24.95 42.76
C PRO A 112 -40.20 -24.42 41.53
N VAL A 113 -40.29 -24.99 40.29
CA VAL A 113 -40.99 -26.22 39.80
C VAL A 113 -40.61 -26.57 38.32
N THR A 114 -40.56 -27.89 38.04
CA THR A 114 -40.43 -28.76 36.83
C THR A 114 -41.26 -28.43 35.56
N GLY A 115 -41.03 -28.90 34.31
CA GLY A 115 -40.10 -29.85 33.67
C GLY A 115 -40.81 -30.71 32.58
N TYR A 116 -40.19 -31.00 31.41
CA TYR A 116 -40.36 -32.24 30.60
C TYR A 116 -39.33 -32.35 29.45
N ARG A 117 -38.83 -33.56 29.14
CA ARG A 117 -37.87 -33.93 28.06
C ARG A 117 -38.44 -35.10 27.24
N ILE A 118 -38.13 -35.19 25.94
CA ILE A 118 -38.21 -36.42 25.09
C ILE A 118 -37.01 -36.41 24.10
N PRO A 119 -36.30 -37.54 23.87
CA PRO A 119 -35.40 -37.72 22.72
C PRO A 119 -35.79 -38.91 21.81
N VAL A 120 -35.67 -38.75 20.49
CA VAL A 120 -34.95 -39.61 19.51
C VAL A 120 -34.98 -38.84 18.17
N THR A 121 -33.84 -38.36 17.66
CA THR A 121 -33.75 -37.79 16.30
C THR A 121 -33.45 -38.90 15.31
N SER A 122 -34.29 -39.05 14.30
CA SER A 122 -34.01 -39.95 13.16
C SER A 122 -32.92 -39.34 12.26
N GLU A 123 -32.16 -40.18 11.53
CA GLU A 123 -31.12 -39.72 10.58
C GLU A 123 -31.68 -38.74 9.52
N ASP A 124 -32.95 -38.89 9.16
CA ASP A 124 -33.64 -37.99 8.23
C ASP A 124 -33.95 -36.61 8.83
N GLU A 125 -34.21 -36.50 10.14
CA GLU A 125 -34.38 -35.22 10.84
C GLU A 125 -33.06 -34.47 10.97
N VAL A 126 -31.99 -35.17 11.34
CA VAL A 126 -30.63 -34.60 11.43
C VAL A 126 -30.17 -34.08 10.07
N ARG A 127 -30.46 -34.85 9.01
CA ARG A 127 -30.19 -34.45 7.64
C ARG A 127 -30.94 -33.18 7.24
N ALA A 128 -32.25 -33.10 7.48
CA ALA A 128 -33.06 -31.96 7.08
C ALA A 128 -32.61 -30.65 7.75
N GLU A 129 -32.22 -30.74 9.02
CA GLU A 129 -31.84 -29.61 9.84
C GLU A 129 -30.42 -29.09 9.53
N ILE A 130 -29.44 -29.99 9.31
CA ILE A 130 -28.11 -29.59 8.84
C ILE A 130 -28.18 -28.90 7.47
N LEU A 131 -29.01 -29.41 6.56
CA LEU A 131 -29.21 -28.77 5.25
C LEU A 131 -29.82 -27.36 5.38
N ALA A 132 -30.76 -27.16 6.31
CA ALA A 132 -31.36 -25.85 6.58
C ALA A 132 -30.35 -24.83 7.15
N MET A 133 -29.50 -25.25 8.09
CA MET A 133 -28.44 -24.40 8.65
C MET A 133 -27.42 -23.96 7.58
N ILE A 134 -27.04 -24.87 6.69
CA ILE A 134 -26.14 -24.55 5.58
C ILE A 134 -26.82 -23.59 4.60
N ALA A 135 -28.10 -23.81 4.29
CA ALA A 135 -28.87 -22.94 3.40
C ALA A 135 -28.97 -21.49 3.92
N GLU A 136 -29.22 -21.31 5.22
CA GLU A 136 -29.30 -19.98 5.85
C GLU A 136 -27.96 -19.23 5.79
N LYS A 137 -26.85 -19.91 6.09
CA LYS A 137 -25.51 -19.30 6.11
C LYS A 137 -24.95 -19.02 4.72
N THR A 138 -25.31 -19.84 3.73
CA THR A 138 -24.76 -19.74 2.37
C THR A 138 -25.66 -19.00 1.40
N GLY A 139 -26.97 -18.93 1.69
CA GLY A 139 -27.98 -18.39 0.79
C GLY A 139 -28.40 -19.34 -0.34
N TYR A 140 -27.91 -20.59 -0.34
CA TYR A 140 -28.35 -21.63 -1.28
C TYR A 140 -29.63 -22.31 -0.78
N PRO A 141 -30.67 -22.46 -1.60
CA PRO A 141 -31.81 -23.34 -1.32
C PRO A 141 -31.39 -24.76 -0.90
N THR A 142 -32.15 -25.37 -0.01
CA THR A 142 -31.82 -26.67 0.61
C THR A 142 -31.77 -27.82 -0.40
N ASP A 143 -32.51 -27.71 -1.50
CA ASP A 143 -32.50 -28.62 -2.63
C ASP A 143 -31.24 -28.48 -3.52
N MET A 144 -30.35 -27.53 -3.24
CA MET A 144 -29.04 -27.36 -3.89
C MET A 144 -27.89 -28.11 -3.19
N LEU A 145 -28.13 -28.61 -1.97
CA LEU A 145 -27.10 -29.06 -1.05
C LEU A 145 -27.07 -30.60 -1.01
N GLU A 146 -26.23 -31.21 -1.85
CA GLU A 146 -26.02 -32.66 -1.84
C GLU A 146 -25.05 -33.09 -0.72
N LEU A 147 -25.28 -34.28 -0.15
CA LEU A 147 -24.55 -34.74 1.03
C LEU A 147 -23.04 -34.94 0.76
N ASP A 148 -22.65 -35.26 -0.47
CA ASP A 148 -21.26 -35.56 -0.81
C ASP A 148 -20.45 -34.34 -1.29
N LEU A 149 -21.02 -33.12 -1.24
CA LEU A 149 -20.32 -31.89 -1.64
C LEU A 149 -19.25 -31.50 -0.63
N ASP A 150 -18.08 -31.13 -1.14
CA ASP A 150 -16.98 -30.58 -0.35
C ASP A 150 -17.30 -29.14 0.08
N MET A 151 -17.13 -28.87 1.37
CA MET A 151 -17.51 -27.59 1.95
C MET A 151 -16.66 -26.44 1.42
N GLU A 152 -15.36 -26.64 1.19
CA GLU A 152 -14.45 -25.60 0.72
C GLU A 152 -14.46 -25.52 -0.82
N ALA A 153 -14.27 -26.66 -1.47
CA ALA A 153 -14.10 -26.72 -2.92
C ALA A 153 -15.42 -26.61 -3.70
N ASP A 154 -16.53 -27.15 -3.17
CA ASP A 154 -17.81 -27.17 -3.87
C ASP A 154 -18.78 -26.10 -3.36
N LEU A 155 -18.85 -25.88 -2.04
CA LEU A 155 -19.79 -24.94 -1.42
C LEU A 155 -19.21 -23.53 -1.18
N GLY A 156 -17.89 -23.36 -1.31
CA GLY A 156 -17.20 -22.09 -1.03
C GLY A 156 -17.29 -21.65 0.44
N ILE A 157 -17.52 -22.61 1.35
CA ILE A 157 -17.53 -22.45 2.80
C ILE A 157 -16.07 -22.56 3.25
N ASP A 158 -15.42 -21.41 3.47
CA ASP A 158 -14.07 -21.36 4.02
C ASP A 158 -14.00 -22.01 5.42
N THR A 159 -12.77 -22.21 5.91
CA THR A 159 -12.50 -22.89 7.18
C THR A 159 -13.14 -22.19 8.39
N VAL A 160 -13.44 -20.89 8.28
CA VAL A 160 -14.11 -20.10 9.32
C VAL A 160 -15.61 -20.43 9.34
N LYS A 161 -16.30 -20.38 8.19
CA LYS A 161 -17.72 -20.74 8.10
C LYS A 161 -17.98 -22.24 8.35
N GLN A 162 -17.00 -23.09 8.04
CA GLN A 162 -17.05 -24.51 8.37
C GLN A 162 -16.98 -24.71 9.90
N ALA A 163 -16.09 -24.00 10.59
CA ALA A 163 -16.01 -24.03 12.05
C ALA A 163 -17.31 -23.53 12.70
N GLU A 164 -17.91 -22.45 12.18
CA GLU A 164 -19.21 -21.95 12.65
C GLU A 164 -20.36 -22.94 12.44
N LEU A 165 -20.42 -23.60 11.28
CA LEU A 165 -21.43 -24.64 11.01
C LEU A 165 -21.27 -25.81 12.00
N PHE A 166 -20.04 -26.25 12.25
CA PHE A 166 -19.77 -27.30 13.25
C PHE A 166 -20.07 -26.87 14.68
N ALA A 167 -19.86 -25.61 15.02
CA ALA A 167 -20.25 -25.05 16.31
C ALA A 167 -21.78 -25.05 16.47
N ALA A 168 -22.52 -24.57 15.47
CA ALA A 168 -23.98 -24.57 15.45
C ALA A 168 -24.57 -26.00 15.51
N ILE A 169 -23.98 -26.95 14.79
CA ILE A 169 -24.37 -28.37 14.85
C ILE A 169 -24.14 -28.95 16.25
N ARG A 170 -23.00 -28.66 16.89
CA ARG A 170 -22.72 -29.16 18.24
C ARG A 170 -23.64 -28.56 19.29
N GLU A 171 -23.92 -27.27 19.18
CA GLU A 171 -24.85 -26.57 20.06
C GLU A 171 -26.26 -27.13 19.90
N ASN A 172 -26.74 -27.26 18.66
CA ASN A 172 -28.11 -27.67 18.38
C ASN A 172 -28.38 -29.15 18.73
N TYR A 173 -27.39 -30.03 18.58
CA TYR A 173 -27.53 -31.43 19.00
C TYR A 173 -26.98 -31.71 20.40
N ASP A 174 -26.43 -30.74 21.12
CA ASP A 174 -25.86 -30.90 22.47
C ASP A 174 -24.66 -31.90 22.49
N ILE A 175 -23.75 -31.78 21.53
CA ILE A 175 -22.55 -32.62 21.36
C ILE A 175 -21.34 -31.97 22.06
N PRO A 176 -20.65 -32.66 22.98
CA PRO A 176 -19.52 -32.09 23.72
C PRO A 176 -18.30 -31.82 22.81
N ARG A 177 -17.59 -30.71 23.08
CA ARG A 177 -16.38 -30.30 22.35
C ARG A 177 -15.24 -31.29 22.62
N LYS A 178 -14.68 -31.89 21.57
CA LYS A 178 -13.47 -32.75 21.64
C LYS A 178 -12.23 -31.94 21.28
N GLU A 179 -11.18 -32.03 22.10
CA GLU A 179 -9.97 -31.20 21.98
C GLU A 179 -9.04 -31.56 20.80
N ASN A 180 -9.25 -32.72 20.15
CA ASN A 180 -8.38 -33.23 19.07
C ASN A 180 -9.11 -33.50 17.74
N LEU A 181 -10.22 -32.82 17.46
CA LEU A 181 -10.98 -33.02 16.22
C LEU A 181 -10.49 -32.07 15.11
N SER A 182 -9.86 -32.59 14.06
CA SER A 182 -9.42 -31.79 12.90
C SER A 182 -10.57 -31.59 11.91
N LEU A 183 -10.90 -30.34 11.59
CA LEU A 183 -11.95 -30.01 10.62
C LEU A 183 -11.64 -30.52 9.19
N LYS A 184 -10.35 -30.78 8.90
CA LYS A 184 -9.91 -31.39 7.64
C LYS A 184 -10.38 -32.85 7.47
N ASP A 185 -10.78 -33.51 8.55
CA ASP A 185 -11.29 -34.88 8.53
C ASP A 185 -12.79 -34.94 8.20
N TYR A 186 -13.46 -33.77 8.11
CA TYR A 186 -14.89 -33.65 7.84
C TYR A 186 -15.19 -32.72 6.64
N PRO A 187 -14.70 -33.06 5.44
CA PRO A 187 -14.75 -32.15 4.29
C PRO A 187 -16.14 -32.01 3.66
N THR A 188 -17.11 -32.90 3.92
CA THR A 188 -18.42 -32.89 3.22
C THR A 188 -19.63 -32.82 4.14
N ILE A 189 -20.80 -32.44 3.60
CA ILE A 189 -22.08 -32.39 4.36
C ILE A 189 -22.41 -33.74 5.01
N ARG A 190 -22.09 -34.86 4.34
CA ARG A 190 -22.25 -36.23 4.87
C ARG A 190 -21.37 -36.46 6.09
N HIS A 191 -20.17 -35.89 6.12
CA HIS A 191 -19.30 -35.96 7.30
C HIS A 191 -19.90 -35.18 8.47
N CYS A 192 -20.57 -34.05 8.24
CA CYS A 192 -21.30 -33.33 9.29
C CYS A 192 -22.48 -34.15 9.87
N ILE A 193 -23.29 -34.78 9.01
CA ILE A 193 -24.40 -35.65 9.44
C ILE A 193 -23.87 -36.87 10.20
N LYS A 194 -22.83 -37.51 9.67
CA LYS A 194 -22.17 -38.65 10.29
C LYS A 194 -21.55 -38.27 11.65
N PHE A 195 -20.96 -37.08 11.77
CA PHE A 195 -20.45 -36.57 13.03
C PHE A 195 -21.55 -36.50 14.09
N VAL A 196 -22.73 -35.99 13.76
CA VAL A 196 -23.85 -35.94 14.70
C VAL A 196 -24.34 -37.33 15.10
N ILE A 197 -24.50 -38.23 14.12
CA ILE A 197 -24.99 -39.59 14.35
C ILE A 197 -23.99 -40.41 15.16
N ASP A 198 -22.70 -40.32 14.88
CA ASP A 198 -21.66 -41.06 15.60
C ASP A 198 -21.55 -40.57 17.07
N GLU A 199 -21.72 -39.27 17.32
CA GLU A 199 -21.67 -38.69 18.67
C GLU A 199 -22.96 -38.89 19.48
N LYS A 200 -24.13 -39.00 18.82
CA LYS A 200 -25.42 -39.22 19.49
C LYS A 200 -25.85 -40.70 19.54
N GLY A 201 -25.35 -41.53 18.63
CA GLY A 201 -25.60 -42.96 18.55
C GLY A 201 -24.68 -43.82 19.43
N ALA A 202 -23.60 -43.26 19.99
CA ALA A 202 -22.68 -43.97 20.88
C ALA A 202 -23.13 -43.96 22.35
N ALA A 203 -24.35 -44.42 22.64
CA ALA A 203 -24.81 -44.65 24.02
C ALA A 203 -25.76 -45.84 24.14
N ALA A 204 -25.26 -47.06 23.91
CA ALA A 204 -25.84 -48.28 24.49
C ALA A 204 -24.84 -49.46 24.50
N ALA A 205 -24.43 -49.88 25.70
CA ALA A 205 -23.95 -51.23 26.04
C ALA A 205 -24.24 -51.45 27.55
N PRO A 206 -24.67 -52.64 28.03
CA PRO A 206 -23.79 -53.84 27.99
C PRO A 206 -24.48 -55.24 27.94
N ALA A 207 -23.62 -56.26 27.78
CA ALA A 207 -23.72 -57.70 28.16
C ALA A 207 -24.46 -58.75 27.28
N VAL A 208 -23.64 -59.65 26.71
CA VAL A 208 -23.76 -61.12 26.46
C VAL A 208 -25.14 -61.78 26.18
N SER A 209 -25.33 -62.34 24.96
CA SER A 209 -25.62 -63.78 24.68
C SER A 209 -26.39 -64.02 23.37
N ARG A 210 -25.74 -64.76 22.46
CA ARG A 210 -26.18 -65.77 21.47
C ARG A 210 -27.47 -65.61 20.62
N MET A 211 -27.22 -65.87 19.32
CA MET A 211 -28.03 -66.60 18.32
C MET A 211 -29.20 -65.88 17.62
N GLY A 212 -29.02 -65.66 16.30
CA GLY A 212 -29.80 -66.38 15.27
C GLY A 212 -31.02 -65.69 14.62
N ALA A 213 -30.84 -65.37 13.33
CA ALA A 213 -31.78 -65.47 12.20
C ALA A 213 -32.95 -64.46 12.00
N ALA A 214 -32.95 -63.93 10.76
CA ALA A 214 -33.95 -63.29 9.89
C ALA A 214 -35.43 -63.82 9.93
N PRO A 215 -36.39 -63.29 9.10
CA PRO A 215 -36.68 -61.91 8.64
C PRO A 215 -38.19 -61.54 8.61
N ALA A 216 -38.48 -60.30 8.17
CA ALA A 216 -39.56 -59.88 7.23
C ALA A 216 -40.95 -59.38 7.72
N ILE A 217 -41.50 -58.47 6.88
CA ILE A 217 -42.90 -58.02 6.67
C ILE A 217 -43.45 -57.09 7.78
N GLY A 218 -44.04 -55.91 7.58
CA GLY A 218 -44.70 -55.23 6.46
C GLY A 218 -46.01 -54.62 7.01
N ARG A 219 -46.47 -53.49 6.42
CA ARG A 219 -47.82 -52.86 6.49
C ARG A 219 -47.91 -51.46 7.16
N THR A 220 -48.22 -50.47 6.30
CA THR A 220 -49.16 -49.35 6.51
C THR A 220 -50.56 -49.87 6.92
N PRO A 221 -51.45 -49.11 7.62
CA PRO A 221 -52.27 -48.09 6.94
C PRO A 221 -52.84 -46.91 7.80
N GLU A 222 -53.33 -45.90 7.05
CA GLU A 222 -54.55 -45.08 7.26
C GLU A 222 -54.66 -44.08 8.44
N THR A 223 -54.89 -42.76 8.21
CA THR A 223 -56.06 -41.98 7.71
C THR A 223 -56.83 -41.32 8.89
N ILE A 224 -57.14 -40.02 8.85
CA ILE A 224 -58.49 -39.36 8.82
C ILE A 224 -58.20 -37.87 9.11
N SER A 225 -58.29 -36.90 8.19
CA SER A 225 -59.41 -36.27 7.46
C SER A 225 -60.07 -35.06 8.15
N GLN A 226 -59.91 -33.89 7.51
CA GLN A 226 -60.90 -32.80 7.26
C GLN A 226 -61.43 -31.94 8.44
N PRO A 227 -62.02 -30.73 8.21
CA PRO A 227 -62.56 -30.19 6.94
C PRO A 227 -62.27 -28.71 6.59
N GLU A 228 -62.51 -28.41 5.31
CA GLU A 228 -62.75 -27.10 4.70
C GLU A 228 -64.18 -26.60 4.95
N PRO A 229 -64.48 -25.32 4.65
CA PRO A 229 -65.55 -25.09 3.67
C PRO A 229 -65.32 -23.94 2.66
N ALA A 230 -65.49 -24.30 1.38
CA ALA A 230 -66.33 -23.69 0.32
C ALA A 230 -66.33 -22.17 0.01
N ALA A 231 -65.76 -21.88 -1.17
CA ALA A 231 -66.35 -21.27 -2.39
C ALA A 231 -66.94 -19.84 -2.42
N SER A 232 -66.44 -19.02 -3.36
CA SER A 232 -67.26 -18.28 -4.36
C SER A 232 -66.44 -17.80 -5.59
N GLU A 233 -67.12 -17.85 -6.72
CA GLU A 233 -66.92 -17.39 -8.12
C GLU A 233 -66.35 -15.95 -8.29
N GLU A 234 -65.89 -15.40 -9.43
CA GLU A 234 -65.91 -15.69 -10.87
C GLU A 234 -64.91 -14.72 -11.57
N THR A 235 -64.40 -15.07 -12.77
CA THR A 235 -63.55 -14.24 -13.65
C THR A 235 -64.36 -13.29 -14.55
N PRO A 236 -63.71 -12.28 -15.18
CA PRO A 236 -63.75 -12.27 -16.65
C PRO A 236 -62.42 -11.93 -17.36
N LYS A 237 -62.28 -12.52 -18.56
CA LYS A 237 -61.25 -12.27 -19.58
C LYS A 237 -61.57 -10.99 -20.37
N GLU A 238 -60.55 -10.22 -20.73
CA GLU A 238 -60.50 -9.48 -22.01
C GLU A 238 -59.09 -9.50 -22.60
N ALA A 239 -59.05 -9.61 -23.93
CA ALA A 239 -57.87 -9.76 -24.77
C ALA A 239 -57.67 -8.50 -25.61
N TYR A 240 -56.44 -7.97 -25.70
CA TYR A 240 -56.03 -7.11 -26.81
C TYR A 240 -54.54 -7.31 -27.13
N GLY A 241 -54.27 -7.56 -28.42
CA GLY A 241 -52.94 -7.86 -28.95
C GLY A 241 -52.01 -6.65 -29.02
N LEU A 242 -50.72 -6.91 -28.80
CA LEU A 242 -49.65 -5.93 -28.98
C LEU A 242 -49.01 -6.09 -30.36
N LYS A 243 -49.21 -5.06 -31.20
CA LYS A 243 -48.31 -4.72 -32.31
C LYS A 243 -47.08 -3.97 -31.76
N PRO A 244 -45.95 -3.94 -32.50
CA PRO A 244 -44.66 -3.51 -31.98
C PRO A 244 -44.66 -2.00 -31.68
N MET A 245 -44.26 -1.60 -30.48
CA MET A 245 -44.10 -0.18 -30.14
C MET A 245 -42.74 0.33 -30.59
N ALA A 246 -42.80 1.47 -31.30
CA ALA A 246 -41.70 2.23 -31.82
C ALA A 246 -40.82 2.81 -30.71
N TYR A 247 -39.50 2.67 -30.86
CA TYR A 247 -38.52 3.46 -30.13
C TYR A 247 -38.58 4.90 -30.65
N GLY A 248 -39.06 5.82 -29.81
CA GLY A 248 -39.02 7.24 -30.10
C GLY A 248 -39.54 8.07 -28.93
N GLN A 249 -38.69 9.02 -28.48
CA GLN A 249 -38.94 10.13 -27.53
C GLN A 249 -38.84 9.76 -26.04
N ASN A 250 -38.03 10.39 -25.18
CA ASN A 250 -37.12 11.52 -25.28
C ASN A 250 -36.00 11.32 -24.22
N PHE A 251 -34.76 11.09 -24.65
CA PHE A 251 -33.64 11.68 -23.92
C PHE A 251 -33.64 13.14 -24.34
N SER A 252 -33.95 14.04 -23.41
CA SER A 252 -33.91 15.48 -23.68
C SER A 252 -32.52 15.84 -24.22
N GLN A 253 -32.51 16.50 -25.38
CA GLN A 253 -31.31 17.08 -26.00
C GLN A 253 -30.70 18.22 -25.16
N ASP A 254 -31.31 18.59 -24.02
CA ASP A 254 -30.82 19.62 -23.11
C ASP A 254 -29.94 19.09 -21.96
N ALA A 255 -29.67 17.77 -21.89
CA ALA A 255 -28.78 17.18 -20.89
C ALA A 255 -27.32 16.97 -21.36
N VAL A 256 -26.97 17.35 -22.59
CA VAL A 256 -25.63 17.11 -23.19
C VAL A 256 -24.66 18.29 -23.02
N GLN A 257 -24.97 19.25 -22.13
CA GLN A 257 -24.05 20.35 -21.79
C GLN A 257 -23.95 20.63 -20.27
N ALA A 258 -24.27 19.65 -19.43
CA ALA A 258 -23.68 19.65 -18.10
C ALA A 258 -22.26 19.10 -18.25
N GLU A 259 -21.25 19.97 -18.24
CA GLU A 259 -19.90 19.55 -17.85
C GLU A 259 -20.04 18.83 -16.51
N ILE A 260 -20.05 17.50 -16.53
CA ILE A 260 -19.82 16.71 -15.32
C ILE A 260 -18.46 17.22 -14.81
N PRO A 261 -18.39 17.84 -13.63
CA PRO A 261 -17.11 18.32 -13.12
C PRO A 261 -16.17 17.13 -13.11
N SER A 262 -15.10 17.18 -13.92
CA SER A 262 -14.03 16.20 -13.83
C SER A 262 -13.60 16.19 -12.37
N PRO A 263 -13.58 15.03 -11.68
CA PRO A 263 -13.21 14.99 -10.28
C PRO A 263 -11.87 15.71 -10.12
N ALA A 264 -11.76 16.62 -9.17
CA ALA A 264 -10.53 17.33 -8.89
C ALA A 264 -9.55 16.33 -8.25
N TYR A 265 -8.78 15.63 -9.08
CA TYR A 265 -7.69 14.78 -8.61
C TYR A 265 -6.52 15.66 -8.15
N PRO A 266 -5.74 15.24 -7.13
CA PRO A 266 -4.52 15.94 -6.77
C PRO A 266 -3.63 16.04 -8.01
N LYS A 267 -3.17 17.25 -8.35
CA LYS A 267 -2.18 17.45 -9.41
C LYS A 267 -0.84 16.91 -8.88
N ARG A 268 -0.54 15.65 -9.20
CA ARG A 268 0.73 15.00 -8.91
C ARG A 268 1.44 14.61 -10.19
N HIS A 269 2.77 14.68 -10.18
CA HIS A 269 3.57 14.23 -11.31
C HIS A 269 3.71 12.71 -11.26
N ILE A 270 2.97 12.03 -12.14
CA ILE A 270 2.91 10.55 -12.14
C ILE A 270 3.76 9.90 -13.22
N ARG A 271 4.38 10.69 -14.12
CA ARG A 271 5.07 10.18 -15.32
C ARG A 271 6.58 10.18 -15.15
N TYR A 272 7.18 8.99 -15.17
CA TYR A 272 8.62 8.81 -15.09
C TYR A 272 9.16 8.10 -16.32
N VAL A 273 10.41 8.35 -16.67
CA VAL A 273 11.13 7.70 -17.77
C VAL A 273 12.33 6.95 -17.19
N PRO A 274 12.49 5.64 -17.46
CA PRO A 274 13.69 4.90 -17.09
C PRO A 274 14.94 5.57 -17.67
N THR A 275 15.89 5.92 -16.80
CA THR A 275 17.08 6.71 -17.13
C THR A 275 18.30 6.06 -16.49
N LEU A 276 19.35 5.86 -17.30
CA LEU A 276 20.64 5.41 -16.79
C LEU A 276 21.40 6.57 -16.14
N ILE A 277 21.90 6.34 -14.93
CA ILE A 277 22.74 7.31 -14.22
C ILE A 277 24.05 6.67 -13.73
N PRO A 278 25.16 7.42 -13.64
CA PRO A 278 26.37 6.94 -13.01
C PRO A 278 26.09 6.52 -11.55
N ALA A 279 26.67 5.40 -11.15
CA ALA A 279 26.41 4.77 -9.86
C ALA A 279 27.72 4.31 -9.20
N PRO A 280 28.67 5.22 -8.89
CA PRO A 280 29.90 4.85 -8.20
C PRO A 280 29.57 4.25 -6.82
N VAL A 281 30.37 3.28 -6.37
CA VAL A 281 30.28 2.76 -5.00
C VAL A 281 30.99 3.76 -4.09
N GLU A 282 30.24 4.43 -3.24
CA GLU A 282 30.77 5.47 -2.34
C GLU A 282 31.44 4.88 -1.10
N ASN A 283 30.87 3.80 -0.56
CA ASN A 283 31.36 3.12 0.62
C ASN A 283 31.45 1.62 0.34
N GLU A 284 32.67 1.08 0.31
CA GLU A 284 32.89 -0.35 0.17
C GLU A 284 32.59 -1.08 1.48
N VAL A 285 31.97 -2.26 1.36
CA VAL A 285 31.61 -3.13 2.49
C VAL A 285 32.33 -4.45 2.29
N ILE A 286 33.15 -4.88 3.24
CA ILE A 286 33.86 -6.17 3.12
C ILE A 286 32.94 -7.30 3.58
N LYS A 287 32.58 -8.19 2.66
CA LYS A 287 31.84 -9.43 2.93
C LYS A 287 32.76 -10.63 2.73
N LYS A 288 32.41 -11.76 3.36
CA LYS A 288 33.15 -13.03 3.24
C LYS A 288 32.20 -14.15 2.84
N LEU A 289 32.73 -15.11 2.09
CA LEU A 289 32.02 -16.34 1.74
C LEU A 289 32.55 -17.49 2.60
N SER A 290 31.67 -18.42 2.97
CA SER A 290 32.04 -19.57 3.79
C SER A 290 32.75 -20.60 2.92
N SER A 291 33.92 -21.10 3.32
CA SER A 291 34.61 -22.17 2.58
C SER A 291 33.94 -23.54 2.75
N LYS A 292 32.90 -23.64 3.58
CA LYS A 292 32.20 -24.90 3.91
C LYS A 292 30.89 -25.09 3.16
N ARG A 293 30.45 -24.08 2.40
CA ARG A 293 29.14 -24.06 1.75
C ARG A 293 29.31 -24.01 0.23
N PRO A 294 28.53 -24.76 -0.54
CA PRO A 294 28.71 -24.84 -1.98
C PRO A 294 28.11 -23.64 -2.72
N VAL A 295 28.63 -23.38 -3.92
CA VAL A 295 28.11 -22.38 -4.88
C VAL A 295 27.66 -23.08 -6.16
N ALA A 296 26.48 -22.76 -6.66
CA ALA A 296 25.99 -23.24 -7.95
C ALA A 296 26.29 -22.22 -9.07
N ILE A 297 26.74 -22.70 -10.23
CA ILE A 297 26.99 -21.90 -11.44
C ILE A 297 26.09 -22.43 -12.56
N PHE A 298 25.26 -21.59 -13.15
CA PHE A 298 24.43 -21.91 -14.31
C PHE A 298 24.99 -21.21 -15.54
N GLY A 299 25.29 -21.93 -16.62
CA GLY A 299 25.73 -21.31 -17.87
C GLY A 299 26.03 -22.30 -18.99
N GLU A 300 26.27 -21.78 -20.19
CA GLU A 300 26.62 -22.58 -21.38
C GLU A 300 28.03 -22.26 -21.92
N ASP A 301 28.55 -21.04 -21.68
CA ASP A 301 29.93 -20.67 -22.04
C ASP A 301 30.93 -21.31 -21.06
N LEU A 302 31.60 -22.38 -21.52
CA LEU A 302 32.57 -23.11 -20.71
C LEU A 302 33.78 -22.27 -20.30
N ASP A 303 34.19 -21.27 -21.07
CA ASP A 303 35.36 -20.46 -20.73
C ASP A 303 35.00 -19.42 -19.67
N LEU A 304 33.82 -18.81 -19.76
CA LEU A 304 33.28 -17.97 -18.70
C LEU A 304 33.06 -18.76 -17.39
N ILE A 305 32.47 -19.96 -17.47
CA ILE A 305 32.26 -20.85 -16.32
C ILE A 305 33.59 -21.19 -15.64
N LYS A 306 34.61 -21.57 -16.41
CA LYS A 306 35.96 -21.87 -15.87
C LYS A 306 36.56 -20.65 -15.18
N ALA A 307 36.34 -19.44 -15.70
CA ALA A 307 36.85 -18.21 -15.11
C ALA A 307 36.20 -17.95 -13.73
N PHE A 308 34.87 -18.06 -13.62
CA PHE A 308 34.15 -17.96 -12.33
C PHE A 308 34.60 -19.03 -11.34
N ARG A 309 34.73 -20.28 -11.80
CA ARG A 309 35.21 -21.38 -10.96
C ARG A 309 36.64 -21.17 -10.48
N SER A 310 37.51 -20.66 -11.34
CA SER A 310 38.89 -20.34 -10.97
C SER A 310 38.95 -19.29 -9.88
N GLU A 311 38.03 -18.32 -9.86
CA GLU A 311 37.95 -17.33 -8.80
C GLU A 311 37.46 -17.95 -7.48
N LEU A 312 36.39 -18.75 -7.51
CA LEU A 312 35.91 -19.49 -6.32
C LEU A 312 36.99 -20.40 -5.70
N ASN A 313 37.82 -21.03 -6.52
CA ASN A 313 38.93 -21.86 -6.04
C ASN A 313 39.95 -21.07 -5.22
N LYS A 314 40.19 -19.78 -5.54
CA LYS A 314 41.07 -18.90 -4.74
C LYS A 314 40.51 -18.68 -3.34
N HIS A 315 39.18 -18.71 -3.20
CA HIS A 315 38.46 -18.62 -1.93
C HIS A 315 38.25 -19.98 -1.25
N ARG A 316 38.74 -21.08 -1.84
CA ARG A 316 38.56 -22.46 -1.36
C ARG A 316 37.08 -22.86 -1.24
N ILE A 317 36.25 -22.41 -2.19
CA ILE A 317 34.82 -22.68 -2.23
C ILE A 317 34.53 -23.80 -3.22
N GLU A 318 33.78 -24.79 -2.78
CA GLU A 318 33.27 -25.85 -3.65
C GLU A 318 32.21 -25.28 -4.61
N SER A 319 32.29 -25.65 -5.89
CA SER A 319 31.38 -25.13 -6.91
C SER A 319 30.87 -26.23 -7.84
N PHE A 320 29.56 -26.18 -8.10
CA PHE A 320 28.84 -27.12 -8.95
C PHE A 320 28.31 -26.41 -10.19
N VAL A 321 28.49 -27.01 -11.37
CA VAL A 321 28.20 -26.36 -12.65
C VAL A 321 27.02 -27.01 -13.34
N PHE A 322 25.90 -26.30 -13.47
CA PHE A 322 24.77 -26.70 -14.32
C PHE A 322 25.02 -26.18 -15.75
N THR A 323 25.15 -27.10 -16.71
CA THR A 323 25.44 -26.73 -18.10
C THR A 323 24.90 -27.72 -19.11
N SER A 324 24.50 -27.24 -20.28
CA SER A 324 24.16 -28.09 -21.43
C SER A 324 25.40 -28.51 -22.23
N ALA A 325 26.52 -27.80 -22.05
CA ALA A 325 27.74 -28.03 -22.78
C ALA A 325 28.40 -29.36 -22.35
N ARG A 326 28.79 -30.18 -23.35
CA ARG A 326 29.56 -31.40 -23.08
C ARG A 326 30.90 -31.04 -22.47
N THR A 327 31.18 -31.56 -21.28
CA THR A 327 32.39 -31.21 -20.54
C THR A 327 32.89 -32.35 -19.68
N LYS A 328 34.18 -32.31 -19.34
CA LYS A 328 34.84 -33.21 -18.36
C LYS A 328 35.16 -32.48 -17.05
N LEU A 329 34.61 -31.29 -16.86
CA LEU A 329 34.76 -30.55 -15.61
C LEU A 329 34.21 -31.40 -14.46
N LYS A 330 35.00 -31.57 -13.39
CA LYS A 330 34.54 -32.25 -12.18
C LYS A 330 33.34 -31.49 -11.60
N ASP A 331 32.40 -32.15 -10.94
CA ASP A 331 31.26 -31.50 -10.28
C ASP A 331 30.35 -30.70 -11.25
N SER A 332 30.34 -31.11 -12.54
CA SER A 332 29.39 -30.61 -13.53
C SER A 332 28.14 -31.48 -13.57
N ILE A 333 26.98 -30.84 -13.55
CA ILE A 333 25.65 -31.42 -13.72
C ILE A 333 25.22 -31.08 -15.15
N GLN A 334 25.28 -32.09 -16.03
CA GLN A 334 24.92 -31.90 -17.42
C GLN A 334 23.39 -31.95 -17.58
N VAL A 335 22.80 -30.85 -18.05
CA VAL A 335 21.34 -30.73 -18.20
C VAL A 335 20.99 -29.97 -19.47
N ASP A 336 20.02 -30.46 -20.22
CA ASP A 336 19.48 -29.71 -21.37
C ASP A 336 18.51 -28.66 -20.86
N PHE A 337 18.89 -27.38 -20.94
CA PHE A 337 18.03 -26.27 -20.52
C PHE A 337 16.76 -26.11 -21.35
N LYS A 338 16.61 -26.83 -22.48
CA LYS A 338 15.35 -26.87 -23.23
C LYS A 338 14.35 -27.87 -22.64
N ASP A 339 14.83 -28.85 -21.88
CA ASP A 339 14.02 -29.84 -21.18
C ASP A 339 13.80 -29.38 -19.73
N LEU A 340 12.69 -28.67 -19.53
CA LEU A 340 12.38 -28.12 -18.21
C LEU A 340 12.18 -29.18 -17.14
N ALA A 341 11.66 -30.35 -17.47
CA ALA A 341 11.46 -31.43 -16.50
C ALA A 341 12.83 -31.96 -16.03
N ALA A 342 13.79 -32.13 -16.94
CA ALA A 342 15.15 -32.48 -16.59
C ALA A 342 15.85 -31.39 -15.75
N VAL A 343 15.61 -30.11 -16.06
CA VAL A 343 16.12 -28.97 -15.28
C VAL A 343 15.55 -28.97 -13.86
N GLU A 344 14.24 -29.09 -13.70
CA GLU A 344 13.58 -29.14 -12.39
C GLU A 344 14.08 -30.32 -11.57
N HIS A 345 14.17 -31.51 -12.17
CA HIS A 345 14.69 -32.68 -11.50
C HIS A 345 16.13 -32.47 -11.01
N ALA A 346 17.03 -32.01 -11.87
CA ALA A 346 18.43 -31.79 -11.53
C ALA A 346 18.62 -30.73 -10.43
N ILE A 347 17.86 -29.62 -10.49
CA ILE A 347 17.93 -28.55 -9.49
C ILE A 347 17.35 -28.99 -8.16
N SER A 348 16.20 -29.69 -8.17
CA SER A 348 15.55 -30.18 -6.94
C SER A 348 16.40 -31.25 -6.25
N GLU A 349 16.97 -32.20 -6.99
CA GLU A 349 17.85 -33.24 -6.44
C GLU A 349 19.10 -32.61 -5.82
N PHE A 350 19.74 -31.67 -6.53
CA PHE A 350 20.88 -30.94 -5.98
C PHE A 350 20.53 -30.13 -4.73
N GLY A 351 19.40 -29.42 -4.74
CA GLY A 351 18.94 -28.65 -3.57
C GLY A 351 18.68 -29.53 -2.36
N ALA A 352 18.17 -30.75 -2.57
CA ALA A 352 17.98 -31.73 -1.50
C ALA A 352 19.31 -32.30 -0.98
N ALA A 353 20.30 -32.52 -1.86
CA ALA A 353 21.63 -33.00 -1.47
C ALA A 353 22.51 -31.91 -0.83
N HIS A 354 22.22 -30.64 -1.11
CA HIS A 354 22.98 -29.47 -0.67
C HIS A 354 22.05 -28.40 -0.09
N ASP A 355 21.41 -28.67 1.04
CA ASP A 355 20.47 -27.74 1.69
C ASP A 355 21.10 -26.39 2.12
N ASN A 356 22.43 -26.34 2.17
CA ASN A 356 23.23 -25.22 2.63
C ASN A 356 23.90 -24.41 1.50
N VAL A 357 23.43 -24.46 0.24
CA VAL A 357 23.93 -23.59 -0.85
C VAL A 357 24.07 -22.15 -0.35
N GLN A 358 25.26 -21.55 -0.50
CA GLN A 358 25.49 -20.16 -0.10
C GLN A 358 25.37 -19.17 -1.26
N GLY A 359 25.52 -19.63 -2.49
CA GLY A 359 25.71 -18.75 -3.64
C GLY A 359 25.21 -19.33 -4.94
N VAL A 360 24.68 -18.45 -5.79
CA VAL A 360 24.33 -18.78 -7.18
C VAL A 360 24.96 -17.74 -8.10
N PHE A 361 25.70 -18.19 -9.10
CA PHE A 361 26.05 -17.40 -10.29
C PHE A 361 25.17 -17.85 -11.45
N TYR A 362 24.27 -16.97 -11.90
CA TYR A 362 23.36 -17.25 -13.01
C TYR A 362 23.87 -16.53 -14.27
N LEU A 363 24.53 -17.28 -15.15
CA LEU A 363 25.20 -16.79 -16.36
C LEU A 363 24.41 -17.11 -17.64
N MET A 364 23.22 -17.70 -17.54
CA MET A 364 22.35 -17.96 -18.70
C MET A 364 21.88 -16.68 -19.41
N GLY A 365 21.96 -15.53 -18.72
CA GLY A 365 21.73 -14.21 -19.30
C GLY A 365 22.89 -13.67 -20.15
N CYS A 366 24.05 -14.32 -20.13
CA CYS A 366 25.21 -13.99 -20.96
C CYS A 366 25.04 -14.56 -22.38
N VAL A 367 23.95 -14.17 -23.05
CA VAL A 367 23.59 -14.58 -24.40
C VAL A 367 23.61 -13.35 -25.31
N ILE A 368 23.72 -13.57 -26.62
CA ILE A 368 23.49 -12.56 -27.64
C ILE A 368 22.37 -13.09 -28.53
N LYS A 369 21.17 -12.53 -28.39
CA LYS A 369 19.98 -12.95 -29.13
C LYS A 369 19.23 -11.72 -29.63
N GLY A 370 18.91 -11.70 -30.93
CA GLY A 370 18.14 -10.62 -31.56
C GLY A 370 16.63 -10.93 -31.60
N LEU A 371 15.81 -9.89 -31.74
CA LEU A 371 14.37 -10.07 -32.01
C LEU A 371 14.17 -10.47 -33.49
N GLY A 372 13.72 -11.70 -33.72
CA GLY A 372 13.66 -12.30 -35.04
C GLY A 372 12.52 -13.31 -35.24
N ALA A 373 12.57 -14.04 -36.35
CA ALA A 373 11.59 -15.09 -36.65
C ALA A 373 11.62 -16.25 -35.63
N ASP A 374 12.79 -16.47 -35.04
CA ASP A 374 13.11 -17.47 -34.02
C ASP A 374 12.74 -17.06 -32.58
N THR A 375 12.44 -15.77 -32.32
CA THR A 375 11.98 -15.32 -30.99
C THR A 375 10.74 -16.09 -30.54
N ASN A 376 10.77 -16.76 -29.40
CA ASN A 376 9.66 -17.56 -28.91
C ASN A 376 9.57 -17.40 -27.40
N ALA A 377 8.67 -16.53 -26.94
CA ALA A 377 8.62 -16.11 -25.54
C ALA A 377 8.56 -17.29 -24.59
N PHE A 378 7.69 -18.27 -24.87
CA PHE A 378 7.55 -19.44 -24.02
C PHE A 378 8.78 -20.36 -24.03
N ALA A 379 9.37 -20.63 -25.20
CA ALA A 379 10.57 -21.47 -25.29
C ALA A 379 11.78 -20.79 -24.64
N ASP A 380 11.91 -19.48 -24.84
CA ASP A 380 12.97 -18.65 -24.28
C ASP A 380 12.83 -18.53 -22.75
N LEU A 381 11.60 -18.35 -22.23
CA LEU A 381 11.32 -18.40 -20.80
C LEU A 381 11.81 -19.72 -20.18
N LYS A 382 11.38 -20.86 -20.75
CA LYS A 382 11.77 -22.19 -20.24
C LYS A 382 13.27 -22.37 -20.20
N ARG A 383 13.98 -21.89 -21.22
CA ARG A 383 15.43 -22.07 -21.34
C ARG A 383 16.24 -21.12 -20.45
N TYR A 384 15.89 -19.84 -20.43
CA TYR A 384 16.75 -18.78 -19.89
C TYR A 384 16.25 -18.19 -18.57
N THR A 385 15.00 -18.42 -18.18
CA THR A 385 14.41 -17.81 -16.98
C THR A 385 13.97 -18.86 -15.96
N MET A 386 13.35 -19.95 -16.39
CA MET A 386 12.87 -20.99 -15.46
C MET A 386 13.97 -21.65 -14.62
N PRO A 387 15.21 -21.89 -15.11
CA PRO A 387 16.26 -22.39 -14.24
C PRO A 387 16.60 -21.42 -13.09
N LEU A 388 16.48 -20.09 -13.30
CA LEU A 388 16.64 -19.10 -12.23
C LEU A 388 15.51 -19.16 -11.21
N PHE A 389 14.27 -19.31 -11.67
CA PHE A 389 13.10 -19.46 -10.80
C PHE A 389 13.25 -20.71 -9.92
N LEU A 390 13.61 -21.84 -10.53
CA LEU A 390 13.84 -23.10 -9.84
C LEU A 390 15.01 -23.03 -8.85
N ALA A 391 16.10 -22.35 -9.20
CA ALA A 391 17.20 -22.10 -8.26
C ALA A 391 16.72 -21.26 -7.06
N GLY A 392 15.96 -20.19 -7.31
CA GLY A 392 15.34 -19.38 -6.26
C GLY A 392 14.38 -20.17 -5.35
N LYS A 393 13.66 -21.14 -5.93
CA LYS A 393 12.74 -22.05 -5.22
C LYS A 393 13.48 -23.07 -4.36
N HIS A 394 14.34 -23.87 -4.96
CA HIS A 394 14.97 -25.02 -4.29
C HIS A 394 16.18 -24.64 -3.43
N PHE A 395 16.85 -23.50 -3.70
CA PHE A 395 17.98 -23.04 -2.89
C PHE A 395 17.59 -21.96 -1.87
N ASN A 396 16.30 -21.62 -1.76
CA ASN A 396 15.81 -20.58 -0.86
C ASN A 396 16.32 -20.77 0.58
N GLY A 397 16.19 -21.99 1.11
CA GLY A 397 16.57 -22.32 2.49
C GLY A 397 18.04 -22.01 2.80
N GLY A 398 18.96 -22.34 1.90
CA GLY A 398 20.38 -22.02 2.04
C GLY A 398 20.66 -20.53 1.83
N LEU A 399 20.12 -19.93 0.77
CA LEU A 399 20.36 -18.53 0.41
C LEU A 399 19.83 -17.54 1.47
N ASN A 400 18.73 -17.87 2.16
CA ASN A 400 18.16 -17.03 3.21
C ASN A 400 18.68 -17.30 4.63
N LYS A 401 19.66 -18.21 4.77
CA LYS A 401 20.28 -18.54 6.06
C LYS A 401 21.78 -18.26 6.01
N PRO A 402 22.23 -16.98 6.04
CA PRO A 402 23.65 -16.66 6.15
C PRO A 402 24.21 -17.14 7.50
N GLU A 403 25.49 -17.56 7.48
CA GLU A 403 26.23 -17.87 8.71
C GLU A 403 26.82 -16.58 9.30
N GLU A 404 27.09 -16.55 10.60
CA GLU A 404 27.71 -15.39 11.23
C GLU A 404 29.04 -15.03 10.53
N GLY A 405 29.19 -13.76 10.17
CA GLY A 405 30.37 -13.24 9.46
C GLY A 405 30.49 -13.63 7.98
N HIS A 406 29.52 -14.37 7.42
CA HIS A 406 29.53 -14.80 6.02
C HIS A 406 28.23 -14.41 5.30
N SER A 407 28.34 -13.98 4.05
CA SER A 407 27.20 -13.58 3.22
C SER A 407 26.80 -14.70 2.26
N THR A 408 25.50 -14.80 2.01
CA THR A 408 24.94 -15.56 0.89
C THR A 408 24.68 -14.61 -0.28
N PHE A 409 24.65 -15.14 -1.51
CA PHE A 409 24.45 -14.32 -2.70
C PHE A 409 23.68 -15.01 -3.84
N LEU A 410 23.02 -14.19 -4.66
CA LEU A 410 22.50 -14.56 -5.97
C LEU A 410 22.96 -13.49 -6.96
N ALA A 411 23.91 -13.82 -7.82
CA ALA A 411 24.41 -12.92 -8.85
C ALA A 411 23.88 -13.37 -10.22
N VAL A 412 22.98 -12.58 -10.78
CA VAL A 412 22.42 -12.77 -12.12
C VAL A 412 23.18 -11.87 -13.08
N VAL A 413 23.84 -12.46 -14.08
CA VAL A 413 24.74 -11.78 -15.01
C VAL A 413 24.19 -11.85 -16.43
N THR A 414 24.06 -10.68 -17.04
CA THR A 414 23.59 -10.47 -18.41
C THR A 414 24.64 -9.74 -19.23
N THR A 415 24.64 -9.94 -20.55
CA THR A 415 25.55 -9.27 -21.49
C THR A 415 24.76 -8.60 -22.61
N LEU A 416 23.87 -7.67 -22.25
CA LEU A 416 23.00 -6.97 -23.19
C LEU A 416 23.65 -5.69 -23.74
N ASP A 417 23.84 -4.67 -22.92
CA ASP A 417 24.51 -3.41 -23.33
C ASP A 417 25.24 -2.70 -22.17
N GLY A 418 25.25 -3.31 -20.97
CA GLY A 418 25.73 -2.68 -19.74
C GLY A 418 24.82 -1.56 -19.23
N GLY A 419 23.61 -1.47 -19.76
CA GLY A 419 22.58 -0.48 -19.50
C GLY A 419 21.17 -1.07 -19.54
N PHE A 420 21.04 -2.39 -19.39
CA PHE A 420 19.78 -3.14 -19.36
C PHE A 420 18.90 -2.95 -20.62
N GLY A 421 19.51 -2.64 -21.76
CA GLY A 421 18.85 -2.42 -23.04
C GLY A 421 18.34 -1.00 -23.26
N TYR A 422 18.72 -0.04 -22.40
CA TYR A 422 18.38 1.39 -22.52
C TYR A 422 19.51 2.24 -23.12
N LYS A 423 20.70 1.67 -23.31
CA LYS A 423 21.84 2.39 -23.92
C LYS A 423 21.96 2.06 -25.41
N THR A 424 21.69 0.82 -25.78
CA THR A 424 21.81 0.33 -27.15
C THR A 424 20.65 0.78 -28.04
N GLY A 425 20.96 1.11 -29.29
CA GLY A 425 19.99 1.22 -30.38
C GLY A 425 19.80 -0.09 -31.15
N GLU A 426 20.47 -1.17 -30.74
CA GLU A 426 20.36 -2.48 -31.39
C GLU A 426 19.07 -3.20 -31.02
N VAL A 427 18.64 -4.09 -31.91
CA VAL A 427 17.43 -4.89 -31.74
C VAL A 427 17.80 -6.19 -31.03
N TYR A 428 17.34 -6.35 -29.80
CA TYR A 428 17.63 -7.51 -28.96
C TYR A 428 16.37 -8.29 -28.60
N ASP A 429 16.53 -9.55 -28.21
CA ASP A 429 15.43 -10.40 -27.80
C ASP A 429 14.89 -10.01 -26.42
N PRO A 430 13.57 -9.94 -26.22
CA PRO A 430 12.98 -9.53 -24.94
C PRO A 430 13.20 -10.48 -23.75
N VAL A 431 13.79 -11.67 -23.95
CA VAL A 431 14.06 -12.63 -22.86
C VAL A 431 14.84 -12.05 -21.68
N TYR A 432 15.71 -11.04 -21.90
CA TYR A 432 16.41 -10.36 -20.79
C TYR A 432 15.42 -9.77 -19.79
N GLY A 433 14.27 -9.26 -20.25
CA GLY A 433 13.22 -8.74 -19.37
C GLY A 433 12.64 -9.81 -18.45
N ALA A 434 12.44 -11.04 -18.94
CA ALA A 434 11.97 -12.13 -18.09
C ALA A 434 12.98 -12.47 -16.97
N ILE A 435 14.28 -12.48 -17.29
CA ILE A 435 15.36 -12.69 -16.32
C ILE A 435 15.41 -11.54 -15.30
N HIS A 436 15.36 -10.29 -15.77
CA HIS A 436 15.43 -9.09 -14.94
C HIS A 436 14.23 -9.01 -13.98
N GLY A 437 13.00 -9.08 -14.50
CA GLY A 437 11.77 -9.02 -13.72
C GLY A 437 11.69 -10.09 -12.64
N LEU A 438 12.07 -11.33 -12.96
CA LEU A 438 12.15 -12.42 -11.98
C LEU A 438 13.18 -12.09 -10.87
N THR A 439 14.36 -11.60 -11.23
CA THR A 439 15.43 -11.26 -10.28
C THR A 439 15.00 -10.16 -9.31
N LEU A 440 14.25 -9.16 -9.80
CA LEU A 440 13.71 -8.07 -8.99
C LEU A 440 12.77 -8.58 -7.90
N CYS A 441 11.91 -9.56 -8.20
CA CYS A 441 11.05 -10.20 -7.20
C CYS A 441 11.85 -11.11 -6.25
N LEU A 442 12.80 -11.89 -6.76
CA LEU A 442 13.66 -12.73 -5.91
C LEU A 442 14.42 -11.91 -4.87
N ARG A 443 14.82 -10.67 -5.16
CA ARG A 443 15.43 -9.77 -4.16
C ARG A 443 14.51 -9.48 -2.97
N LYS A 444 13.19 -9.45 -3.17
CA LYS A 444 12.18 -9.21 -2.12
C LYS A 444 11.98 -10.44 -1.25
N GLU A 445 12.06 -11.63 -1.84
CA GLU A 445 11.89 -12.92 -1.14
C GLU A 445 13.20 -13.44 -0.51
N LEU A 446 14.34 -13.05 -1.06
CA LEU A 446 15.67 -13.38 -0.55
C LEU A 446 16.27 -12.20 0.24
N ASP A 447 15.55 -11.74 1.27
CA ASP A 447 15.82 -10.48 1.98
C ASP A 447 17.19 -10.46 2.71
N LYS A 448 17.66 -11.62 3.15
CA LYS A 448 18.96 -11.84 3.82
C LYS A 448 20.11 -12.12 2.84
N CYS A 449 19.80 -12.37 1.58
CA CYS A 449 20.76 -12.70 0.53
C CYS A 449 21.23 -11.44 -0.20
N VAL A 450 22.50 -11.38 -0.60
CA VAL A 450 22.99 -10.35 -1.53
C VAL A 450 22.55 -10.73 -2.94
N VAL A 451 21.43 -10.18 -3.38
CA VAL A 451 20.96 -10.35 -4.76
C VAL A 451 21.50 -9.21 -5.63
N LYS A 452 22.11 -9.56 -6.77
CA LYS A 452 22.69 -8.63 -7.75
C LYS A 452 22.20 -8.99 -9.15
N LEU A 453 21.67 -8.00 -9.86
CA LEU A 453 21.36 -8.06 -11.28
C LEU A 453 22.37 -7.18 -12.02
N LEU A 454 23.28 -7.84 -12.74
CA LEU A 454 24.40 -7.21 -13.41
C LEU A 454 24.23 -7.30 -14.92
N ASP A 455 24.42 -6.18 -15.61
CA ASP A 455 24.46 -6.14 -17.07
C ASP A 455 25.82 -5.64 -17.55
N PHE A 456 26.34 -6.25 -18.59
CA PHE A 456 27.62 -5.95 -19.19
C PHE A 456 27.45 -5.74 -20.69
N GLU A 457 28.41 -5.05 -21.31
CA GLU A 457 28.48 -5.01 -22.76
C GLU A 457 28.74 -6.40 -23.37
N PRO A 458 28.15 -6.75 -24.53
CA PRO A 458 28.35 -8.05 -25.17
C PRO A 458 29.81 -8.44 -25.40
N GLN A 459 30.67 -7.44 -25.63
CA GLN A 459 32.10 -7.59 -25.88
C GLN A 459 32.98 -7.63 -24.61
N ALA A 460 32.38 -7.54 -23.42
CA ALA A 460 33.15 -7.54 -22.17
C ALA A 460 33.87 -8.90 -21.97
N SER A 461 35.15 -8.85 -21.61
CA SER A 461 35.95 -10.07 -21.40
C SER A 461 35.49 -10.86 -20.18
N SER A 462 35.64 -12.19 -20.21
CA SER A 462 35.33 -13.05 -19.05
C SER A 462 36.05 -12.61 -17.77
N ALA A 463 37.28 -12.09 -17.89
CA ALA A 463 38.03 -11.54 -16.76
C ALA A 463 37.33 -10.32 -16.14
N ALA A 464 36.79 -9.42 -16.97
CA ALA A 464 36.04 -8.26 -16.50
C ALA A 464 34.72 -8.67 -15.84
N LEU A 465 33.96 -9.60 -16.45
CA LEU A 465 32.72 -10.14 -15.87
C LEU A 465 32.97 -10.73 -14.49
N VAL A 466 33.98 -11.60 -14.36
CA VAL A 466 34.35 -12.22 -13.07
C VAL A 466 34.76 -11.16 -12.07
N GLN A 467 35.72 -10.30 -12.41
CA GLN A 467 36.25 -9.29 -11.49
C GLN A 467 35.14 -8.38 -10.94
N LYS A 468 34.27 -7.86 -11.82
CA LYS A 468 33.19 -6.97 -11.43
C LYS A 468 32.08 -7.69 -10.68
N THR A 469 31.73 -8.91 -11.07
CA THR A 469 30.70 -9.69 -10.37
C THR A 469 31.14 -10.02 -8.94
N PHE A 470 32.38 -10.47 -8.75
CA PHE A 470 32.93 -10.71 -7.41
C PHE A 470 33.02 -9.41 -6.60
N TYR A 471 33.39 -8.30 -7.24
CA TYR A 471 33.37 -7.00 -6.59
C TYR A 471 31.97 -6.61 -6.11
N GLU A 472 30.94 -6.83 -6.91
CA GLU A 472 29.55 -6.55 -6.53
C GLU A 472 29.08 -7.37 -5.34
N ILE A 473 29.36 -8.68 -5.33
CA ILE A 473 28.89 -9.54 -4.23
C ILE A 473 29.72 -9.38 -2.96
N LEU A 474 31.02 -9.04 -3.05
CA LEU A 474 31.93 -8.99 -1.89
C LEU A 474 32.16 -7.59 -1.33
N TYR A 475 32.18 -6.56 -2.17
CA TYR A 475 32.68 -5.23 -1.80
C TYR A 475 31.68 -4.09 -2.02
N SER A 476 30.72 -4.24 -2.93
CA SER A 476 29.79 -3.15 -3.25
C SER A 476 28.65 -2.96 -2.23
N ASP A 477 27.93 -1.84 -2.41
CA ASP A 477 26.68 -1.53 -1.71
C ASP A 477 25.53 -2.53 -2.00
N LYS A 478 24.38 -2.30 -1.36
CA LYS A 478 23.20 -3.17 -1.49
C LYS A 478 22.36 -2.93 -2.75
N ARG A 479 22.72 -2.00 -3.65
CA ARG A 479 21.93 -1.74 -4.86
C ARG A 479 21.85 -3.01 -5.70
N LEU A 480 20.63 -3.38 -6.08
CA LEU A 480 20.36 -4.60 -6.82
C LEU A 480 20.84 -4.52 -8.26
N VAL A 481 20.48 -3.43 -8.94
CA VAL A 481 20.69 -3.24 -10.38
C VAL A 481 21.99 -2.46 -10.61
N ALA A 482 22.95 -3.05 -11.33
CA ALA A 482 24.19 -2.37 -11.69
C ALA A 482 24.67 -2.77 -13.10
N GLY A 483 24.82 -1.80 -13.98
CA GLY A 483 25.33 -1.97 -15.33
C GLY A 483 26.81 -1.58 -15.43
N TYR A 484 27.58 -2.31 -16.22
CA TYR A 484 28.98 -2.03 -16.50
C TYR A 484 29.19 -1.79 -17.98
N ASN A 485 29.57 -0.56 -18.31
CA ASN A 485 29.83 -0.13 -19.66
C ASN A 485 30.90 0.97 -19.66
N ASP A 486 31.83 0.96 -20.62
CA ASP A 486 32.91 1.95 -20.74
C ASP A 486 33.77 2.04 -19.46
N SER A 487 33.98 0.91 -18.78
CA SER A 487 34.63 0.81 -17.47
C SER A 487 33.96 1.60 -16.34
N LYS A 488 32.75 2.13 -16.56
CA LYS A 488 31.94 2.84 -15.56
C LYS A 488 30.81 1.94 -15.05
N ARG A 489 30.38 2.22 -13.82
CA ARG A 489 29.25 1.58 -13.17
C ARG A 489 28.01 2.48 -13.27
N TRP A 490 26.91 1.93 -13.74
CA TRP A 490 25.64 2.59 -13.98
C TRP A 490 24.53 1.92 -13.17
N THR A 491 23.44 2.64 -12.93
CA THR A 491 22.18 2.06 -12.46
C THR A 491 21.01 2.68 -13.22
N LEU A 492 19.85 2.05 -13.14
CA LEU A 492 18.60 2.53 -13.72
C LEU A 492 17.76 3.23 -12.63
N ILE A 493 17.20 4.39 -12.97
CA ILE A 493 16.23 5.11 -12.14
C ILE A 493 14.99 5.49 -12.95
N GLY A 494 13.84 5.61 -12.33
CA GLY A 494 12.70 6.32 -12.90
C GLY A 494 12.87 7.82 -12.65
N LYS A 495 13.10 8.61 -13.70
CA LYS A 495 13.25 10.06 -13.61
C LYS A 495 11.95 10.76 -14.02
N PRO A 496 11.44 11.73 -13.24
CA PRO A 496 10.22 12.44 -13.59
C PRO A 496 10.48 13.28 -14.85
N GLU A 497 9.62 13.12 -15.86
CA GLU A 497 9.70 13.90 -17.09
C GLU A 497 8.32 14.33 -17.57
N LEU A 498 8.21 15.60 -17.98
CA LEU A 498 7.00 16.13 -18.59
C LEU A 498 6.79 15.55 -19.98
N LEU A 499 5.51 15.44 -20.35
CA LEU A 499 5.10 15.07 -21.68
C LEU A 499 4.90 16.34 -22.53
N GLU A 500 5.64 16.44 -23.63
CA GLU A 500 5.45 17.48 -24.64
C GLU A 500 4.14 17.22 -25.42
N THR A 501 3.12 18.05 -25.25
CA THR A 501 1.79 17.87 -25.89
C THR A 501 1.52 18.79 -27.08
N GLU A 502 2.52 19.56 -27.53
CA GLU A 502 2.36 20.54 -28.61
C GLU A 502 2.13 19.91 -29.99
N LYS A 503 2.59 18.65 -30.20
CA LYS A 503 2.52 17.97 -31.49
C LYS A 503 2.08 16.53 -31.33
N GLU A 504 0.94 16.18 -31.92
CA GLU A 504 0.52 14.78 -32.06
C GLU A 504 1.54 13.99 -32.89
N ARG A 505 2.01 12.88 -32.35
CA ARG A 505 2.90 11.93 -33.03
C ARG A 505 2.12 10.74 -33.56
N THR A 506 1.10 10.31 -32.82
CA THR A 506 0.22 9.20 -33.19
C THR A 506 -1.24 9.67 -33.22
N PRO A 507 -1.67 10.47 -34.23
CA PRO A 507 -3.06 10.85 -34.35
C PRO A 507 -3.95 9.59 -34.47
N LEU A 508 -5.01 9.51 -33.66
CA LEU A 508 -5.86 8.30 -33.59
C LEU A 508 -7.16 8.39 -34.37
N LYS A 509 -7.55 9.58 -34.85
CA LYS A 509 -8.81 9.79 -35.56
C LYS A 509 -8.94 8.85 -36.76
N GLY A 510 -9.97 8.01 -36.75
CA GLY A 510 -10.24 7.03 -37.81
C GLY A 510 -9.29 5.82 -37.86
N LYS A 511 -8.28 5.74 -36.98
CA LYS A 511 -7.40 4.57 -36.87
C LYS A 511 -8.11 3.39 -36.20
N LYS A 512 -7.80 2.17 -36.63
CA LYS A 512 -8.24 0.92 -36.02
C LYS A 512 -7.31 0.55 -34.86
N VAL A 513 -7.81 0.60 -33.63
CA VAL A 513 -7.03 0.32 -32.42
C VAL A 513 -7.54 -0.95 -31.76
N LEU A 514 -6.72 -2.00 -31.79
CA LEU A 514 -6.99 -3.27 -31.11
C LEU A 514 -6.61 -3.16 -29.63
N ILE A 515 -7.56 -3.42 -28.73
CA ILE A 515 -7.36 -3.40 -27.28
C ILE A 515 -7.65 -4.80 -26.74
N THR A 516 -6.61 -5.51 -26.30
CA THR A 516 -6.76 -6.83 -25.68
C THR A 516 -7.17 -6.67 -24.22
N GLY A 517 -8.16 -7.41 -23.71
CA GLY A 517 -8.69 -7.14 -22.37
C GLY A 517 -9.44 -5.80 -22.29
N GLY A 518 -9.93 -5.31 -23.43
CA GLY A 518 -10.63 -4.03 -23.56
C GLY A 518 -12.09 -4.08 -23.11
N GLY A 519 -12.61 -5.24 -22.70
CA GLY A 519 -14.02 -5.43 -22.36
C GLY A 519 -14.42 -5.00 -20.95
N ARG A 520 -13.44 -4.86 -20.04
CA ARG A 520 -13.66 -4.53 -18.63
C ARG A 520 -12.47 -3.82 -18.00
N GLY A 521 -12.63 -3.36 -16.76
CA GLY A 521 -11.54 -2.79 -15.97
C GLY A 521 -10.88 -1.56 -16.62
N LEU A 522 -9.57 -1.46 -16.48
CA LEU A 522 -8.78 -0.36 -17.06
C LEU A 522 -8.80 -0.35 -18.58
N GLY A 523 -8.84 -1.51 -19.24
CA GLY A 523 -8.87 -1.59 -20.71
C GLY A 523 -10.15 -0.96 -21.30
N ALA A 524 -11.31 -1.24 -20.69
CA ALA A 524 -12.57 -0.59 -21.09
C ALA A 524 -12.56 0.92 -20.81
N LEU A 525 -12.01 1.33 -19.66
CA LEU A 525 -11.90 2.75 -19.32
C LEU A 525 -10.99 3.50 -20.30
N PHE A 526 -9.86 2.91 -20.66
CA PHE A 526 -8.96 3.44 -21.67
C PHE A 526 -9.65 3.56 -23.04
N ALA A 527 -10.37 2.51 -23.46
CA ALA A 527 -11.13 2.51 -24.71
C ALA A 527 -12.11 3.69 -24.77
N ARG A 528 -12.86 3.94 -23.67
CA ARG A 528 -13.75 5.09 -23.55
C ARG A 528 -13.00 6.41 -23.59
N THR A 529 -11.88 6.50 -22.89
CA THR A 529 -11.03 7.71 -22.85
C THR A 529 -10.59 8.13 -24.25
N ILE A 530 -10.04 7.21 -25.04
CA ILE A 530 -9.59 7.52 -26.41
C ILE A 530 -10.77 7.68 -27.39
N ALA A 531 -11.89 6.98 -27.18
CA ALA A 531 -13.12 7.14 -27.97
C ALA A 531 -13.75 8.52 -27.78
N ALA A 532 -13.78 9.03 -26.55
CA ALA A 532 -14.29 10.36 -26.25
C ALA A 532 -13.42 11.44 -26.90
N ARG A 533 -12.09 11.33 -26.74
CA ARG A 533 -11.12 12.39 -27.09
C ARG A 533 -10.66 12.39 -28.55
N HIS A 534 -10.42 11.21 -29.13
CA HIS A 534 -9.71 11.09 -30.41
C HIS A 534 -10.48 10.34 -31.51
N LYS A 535 -11.65 9.77 -31.20
CA LYS A 535 -12.56 9.12 -32.16
C LYS A 535 -11.91 8.05 -33.08
N PRO A 536 -11.13 7.08 -32.56
CA PRO A 536 -10.68 5.91 -33.34
C PRO A 536 -11.82 4.92 -33.64
N HIS A 537 -11.57 3.94 -34.51
CA HIS A 537 -12.34 2.69 -34.55
C HIS A 537 -11.77 1.75 -33.48
N ILE A 538 -12.56 1.46 -32.45
CA ILE A 538 -12.16 0.57 -31.35
C ILE A 538 -12.39 -0.88 -31.75
N VAL A 539 -11.36 -1.72 -31.65
CA VAL A 539 -11.46 -3.17 -31.81
C VAL A 539 -11.18 -3.81 -30.46
N ILE A 540 -12.19 -4.40 -29.83
CA ILE A 540 -12.05 -5.08 -28.54
C ILE A 540 -11.75 -6.55 -28.80
N LEU A 541 -10.69 -7.06 -28.16
CA LEU A 541 -10.37 -8.48 -28.11
C LEU A 541 -10.41 -8.93 -26.66
N ASP A 542 -11.32 -9.85 -26.32
CA ASP A 542 -11.50 -10.32 -24.94
C ASP A 542 -11.85 -11.81 -24.90
N ILE A 543 -11.69 -12.47 -23.75
CA ILE A 543 -12.04 -13.89 -23.56
C ILE A 543 -13.56 -14.07 -23.31
N ILE A 544 -14.21 -12.99 -22.87
CA ILE A 544 -15.62 -12.95 -22.47
C ILE A 544 -16.52 -13.37 -23.63
N GLU A 545 -17.65 -14.00 -23.35
CA GLU A 545 -18.64 -14.30 -24.38
C GLU A 545 -19.64 -13.16 -24.50
N LEU A 546 -19.92 -12.72 -25.73
CA LEU A 546 -20.98 -11.76 -26.02
C LEU A 546 -22.03 -12.46 -26.89
N ASN A 547 -23.24 -12.60 -26.38
CA ASN A 547 -24.34 -13.32 -27.01
C ASN A 547 -25.67 -12.56 -26.83
N ALA A 548 -26.78 -13.14 -27.29
CA ALA A 548 -28.08 -12.48 -27.26
C ALA A 548 -28.56 -12.16 -25.84
N ASP A 549 -28.19 -12.99 -24.85
CA ASP A 549 -28.59 -12.78 -23.45
C ASP A 549 -27.76 -11.71 -22.75
N SER A 550 -26.58 -11.34 -23.28
CA SER A 550 -25.76 -10.27 -22.71
C SER A 550 -26.52 -8.95 -22.55
N ALA A 551 -27.36 -8.60 -23.54
CA ALA A 551 -28.22 -7.42 -23.49
C ALA A 551 -29.29 -7.53 -22.41
N ARG A 552 -29.87 -8.73 -22.24
CA ARG A 552 -30.89 -9.02 -21.24
C ARG A 552 -30.34 -8.80 -19.83
N PHE A 553 -29.18 -9.39 -19.54
CA PHE A 553 -28.54 -9.26 -18.23
C PHE A 553 -28.01 -7.84 -17.98
N ALA A 554 -27.59 -7.12 -19.02
CA ALA A 554 -27.17 -5.73 -18.90
C ALA A 554 -28.31 -4.78 -18.50
N ALA A 555 -29.56 -5.13 -18.81
CA ALA A 555 -30.75 -4.35 -18.50
C ALA A 555 -31.40 -4.68 -17.14
N MET A 556 -31.01 -5.78 -16.50
CA MET A 556 -31.56 -6.21 -15.20
C MET A 556 -31.03 -5.34 -14.05
N SER A 557 -31.90 -5.06 -13.09
CA SER A 557 -31.56 -4.49 -11.78
C SER A 557 -30.84 -5.50 -10.88
N ASP A 558 -30.18 -5.01 -9.82
CA ASP A 558 -29.49 -5.88 -8.85
C ASP A 558 -30.42 -6.90 -8.19
N ALA A 559 -31.69 -6.53 -7.95
CA ALA A 559 -32.70 -7.41 -7.39
C ALA A 559 -33.06 -8.55 -8.37
N GLU A 560 -33.24 -8.22 -9.66
CA GLU A 560 -33.53 -9.20 -10.71
C GLU A 560 -32.34 -10.15 -10.96
N LEU A 561 -31.12 -9.62 -10.94
CA LEU A 561 -29.90 -10.42 -11.07
C LEU A 561 -29.74 -11.40 -9.91
N LYS A 562 -30.01 -10.95 -8.67
CA LYS A 562 -30.00 -11.83 -7.49
C LYS A 562 -31.05 -12.94 -7.62
N ALA A 563 -32.28 -12.60 -8.03
CA ALA A 563 -33.34 -13.58 -8.24
C ALA A 563 -33.02 -14.57 -9.37
N TYR A 564 -32.41 -14.10 -10.47
CA TYR A 564 -31.98 -14.94 -11.59
C TYR A 564 -30.91 -15.94 -11.15
N LYS A 565 -29.92 -15.49 -10.37
CA LYS A 565 -28.84 -16.33 -9.84
C LYS A 565 -29.37 -17.49 -9.00
N THR A 566 -30.21 -17.20 -8.01
CA THR A 566 -30.65 -18.20 -7.03
C THR A 566 -31.84 -19.04 -7.50
N GLY A 567 -32.54 -18.61 -8.56
CA GLY A 567 -33.64 -19.37 -9.16
C GLY A 567 -33.23 -19.97 -10.50
N HIS A 568 -33.35 -19.18 -11.57
CA HIS A 568 -33.30 -19.69 -12.93
C HIS A 568 -31.94 -20.29 -13.34
N LEU A 569 -30.83 -19.61 -13.04
CA LEU A 569 -29.49 -20.10 -13.40
C LEU A 569 -29.17 -21.42 -12.71
N TRP A 570 -29.63 -21.57 -11.47
CA TRP A 570 -29.44 -22.80 -10.74
C TRP A 570 -30.22 -23.98 -11.32
N GLU A 571 -31.50 -23.77 -11.63
CA GLU A 571 -32.32 -24.81 -12.29
C GLU A 571 -31.73 -25.21 -13.66
N GLU A 572 -31.17 -24.26 -14.40
CA GLU A 572 -30.44 -24.56 -15.65
C GLU A 572 -29.18 -25.40 -15.41
N LEU A 573 -28.41 -25.10 -14.34
CA LEU A 573 -27.23 -25.87 -13.98
C LEU A 573 -27.58 -27.30 -13.57
N LYS A 574 -28.64 -27.48 -12.77
CA LYS A 574 -29.19 -28.80 -12.43
C LYS A 574 -29.61 -29.59 -13.68
N ALA A 575 -30.18 -28.92 -14.69
CA ALA A 575 -30.62 -29.57 -15.92
C ALA A 575 -29.49 -29.90 -16.91
N ARG A 576 -28.33 -29.21 -16.84
CA ARG A 576 -27.21 -29.37 -17.78
C ARG A 576 -25.99 -30.13 -17.24
N ALA A 577 -25.72 -30.07 -15.94
CA ALA A 577 -24.46 -30.56 -15.36
C ALA A 577 -24.64 -31.94 -14.70
N GLU A 578 -23.61 -32.80 -14.79
CA GLU A 578 -23.55 -34.07 -14.03
C GLU A 578 -23.47 -33.85 -12.50
N LYS A 579 -22.99 -32.68 -12.04
CA LYS A 579 -23.06 -32.19 -10.65
C LYS A 579 -23.10 -30.66 -10.61
N ALA A 580 -24.20 -30.06 -10.15
CA ALA A 580 -24.30 -28.61 -9.93
C ALA A 580 -23.80 -28.25 -8.52
N THR A 581 -22.88 -27.28 -8.41
CA THR A 581 -22.33 -26.81 -7.11
C THR A 581 -22.37 -25.28 -6.99
N PRO A 582 -22.39 -24.72 -5.77
CA PRO A 582 -22.20 -23.30 -5.50
C PRO A 582 -21.01 -22.64 -6.21
N ALA A 583 -19.83 -23.26 -6.18
CA ALA A 583 -18.65 -22.73 -6.86
C ALA A 583 -18.87 -22.64 -8.37
N VAL A 584 -19.57 -23.63 -8.96
CA VAL A 584 -19.98 -23.59 -10.38
C VAL A 584 -21.02 -22.49 -10.61
N LEU A 585 -22.00 -22.32 -9.72
CA LEU A 585 -22.99 -21.25 -9.80
C LEU A 585 -22.35 -19.85 -9.77
N GLU A 586 -21.45 -19.59 -8.83
CA GLU A 586 -20.73 -18.30 -8.74
C GLU A 586 -19.88 -18.05 -9.98
N ARG A 587 -19.21 -19.08 -10.48
CA ARG A 587 -18.38 -18.99 -11.70
C ARG A 587 -19.23 -18.66 -12.92
N GLU A 588 -20.32 -19.39 -13.16
CA GLU A 588 -21.20 -19.13 -14.30
C GLU A 588 -21.93 -17.78 -14.15
N PHE A 589 -22.37 -17.42 -12.94
CA PHE A 589 -22.98 -16.11 -12.69
C PHE A 589 -21.99 -14.97 -12.96
N THR A 590 -20.74 -15.10 -12.51
CA THR A 590 -19.68 -14.13 -12.80
C THR A 590 -19.44 -14.00 -14.31
N ARG A 591 -19.44 -15.12 -15.05
CA ARG A 591 -19.33 -15.12 -16.51
C ARG A 591 -20.48 -14.35 -17.18
N LEU A 592 -21.72 -14.52 -16.71
CA LEU A 592 -22.87 -13.76 -17.20
C LEU A 592 -22.74 -12.26 -16.88
N MET A 593 -22.30 -11.92 -15.67
CA MET A 593 -22.10 -10.54 -15.26
C MET A 593 -20.98 -9.84 -16.05
N ASP A 594 -19.89 -10.54 -16.34
CA ASP A 594 -18.81 -10.04 -17.18
C ASP A 594 -19.29 -9.84 -18.63
N SER A 595 -20.12 -10.76 -19.14
CA SER A 595 -20.80 -10.62 -20.44
C SER A 595 -21.69 -9.37 -20.50
N ALA A 596 -22.51 -9.15 -19.47
CA ALA A 596 -23.38 -7.98 -19.34
C ALA A 596 -22.59 -6.66 -19.23
N ARG A 597 -21.45 -6.66 -18.52
CA ARG A 597 -20.55 -5.49 -18.40
C ARG A 597 -19.86 -5.17 -19.72
N LEU A 598 -19.40 -6.18 -20.44
CA LEU A 598 -18.83 -6.01 -21.78
C LEU A 598 -19.88 -5.42 -22.74
N TYR A 599 -21.11 -5.94 -22.72
CA TYR A 599 -22.20 -5.40 -23.55
C TYR A 599 -22.42 -3.90 -23.28
N ARG A 600 -22.53 -3.49 -22.00
CA ARG A 600 -22.65 -2.08 -21.62
C ARG A 600 -21.48 -1.24 -22.14
N SER A 601 -20.25 -1.74 -21.98
CA SER A 601 -19.05 -1.03 -22.45
C SER A 601 -19.06 -0.84 -23.98
N VAL A 602 -19.53 -1.83 -24.74
CA VAL A 602 -19.67 -1.74 -26.20
C VAL A 602 -20.73 -0.69 -26.59
N GLU A 603 -21.88 -0.68 -25.94
CA GLU A 603 -22.94 0.30 -26.23
C GLU A 603 -22.55 1.73 -25.82
N GLU A 604 -21.88 1.90 -24.67
CA GLU A 604 -21.30 3.19 -24.25
C GLU A 604 -20.31 3.73 -25.29
N LEU A 605 -19.42 2.88 -25.82
CA LEU A 605 -18.49 3.27 -26.87
C LEU A 605 -19.22 3.67 -28.16
N LYS A 606 -20.23 2.91 -28.59
CA LYS A 606 -21.05 3.28 -29.77
C LYS A 606 -21.76 4.61 -29.56
N ALA A 607 -22.27 4.88 -28.35
CA ALA A 607 -22.93 6.14 -28.01
C ALA A 607 -21.98 7.36 -28.10
N LEU A 608 -20.67 7.16 -27.91
CA LEU A 608 -19.65 8.19 -28.14
C LEU A 608 -19.37 8.46 -29.64
N GLY A 609 -20.08 7.79 -30.56
CA GLY A 609 -20.01 8.02 -32.00
C GLY A 609 -18.81 7.35 -32.69
N VAL A 610 -18.17 6.37 -32.05
CA VAL A 610 -17.09 5.58 -32.66
C VAL A 610 -17.59 4.25 -33.21
N LYS A 611 -16.89 3.71 -34.22
CA LYS A 611 -17.09 2.32 -34.64
C LYS A 611 -16.48 1.38 -33.59
N VAL A 612 -17.19 0.30 -33.28
CA VAL A 612 -16.74 -0.73 -32.33
C VAL A 612 -16.86 -2.09 -32.98
N SER A 613 -15.77 -2.85 -32.99
CA SER A 613 -15.74 -4.26 -33.40
C SER A 613 -15.33 -5.12 -32.21
N TYR A 614 -15.97 -6.28 -32.03
CA TYR A 614 -15.71 -7.19 -30.93
C TYR A 614 -15.28 -8.55 -31.47
N TYR A 615 -14.20 -9.11 -30.92
CA TYR A 615 -13.74 -10.46 -31.21
C TYR A 615 -13.47 -11.19 -29.89
N ARG A 616 -14.02 -12.41 -29.76
CA ARG A 616 -13.72 -13.29 -28.64
C ARG A 616 -12.46 -14.09 -28.94
N CYS A 617 -11.48 -14.06 -28.03
CA CYS A 617 -10.27 -14.87 -28.13
C CYS A 617 -9.70 -15.16 -26.74
N ASP A 618 -9.47 -16.44 -26.45
CA ASP A 618 -8.49 -16.80 -25.41
C ASP A 618 -7.10 -16.68 -26.05
N LEU A 619 -6.24 -15.83 -25.49
CA LEU A 619 -4.89 -15.60 -26.01
C LEU A 619 -3.96 -16.79 -25.80
N ASN A 620 -4.32 -17.73 -24.91
CA ASN A 620 -3.55 -18.95 -24.67
C ASN A 620 -3.99 -20.13 -25.55
N ASP A 621 -5.13 -20.03 -26.26
CA ASP A 621 -5.54 -21.01 -27.27
C ASP A 621 -4.96 -20.60 -28.63
N ARG A 622 -3.92 -21.32 -29.06
CA ARG A 622 -3.20 -20.99 -30.29
C ARG A 622 -4.06 -21.08 -31.55
N HIS A 623 -4.95 -22.07 -31.63
CA HIS A 623 -5.79 -22.25 -32.80
C HIS A 623 -6.88 -21.18 -32.88
N ALA A 624 -7.54 -20.89 -31.73
CA ALA A 624 -8.49 -19.80 -31.65
C ALA A 624 -7.83 -18.45 -31.96
N PHE A 625 -6.62 -18.22 -31.44
CA PHE A 625 -5.83 -17.03 -31.72
C PHE A 625 -5.56 -16.83 -33.21
N ASP A 626 -4.99 -17.83 -33.88
CA ASP A 626 -4.65 -17.72 -35.31
C ASP A 626 -5.92 -17.49 -36.17
N SER A 627 -7.03 -18.16 -35.84
CA SER A 627 -8.33 -17.96 -36.48
C SER A 627 -8.85 -16.52 -36.30
N VAL A 628 -8.85 -16.01 -35.06
CA VAL A 628 -9.33 -14.65 -34.76
C VAL A 628 -8.47 -13.58 -35.40
N MET A 629 -7.13 -13.72 -35.39
CA MET A 629 -6.24 -12.79 -36.09
C MET A 629 -6.52 -12.75 -37.59
N ASN A 630 -6.82 -13.89 -38.21
CA ASN A 630 -7.18 -13.96 -39.63
C ASN A 630 -8.56 -13.34 -39.90
N ASN A 631 -9.54 -13.53 -39.03
CA ASN A 631 -10.85 -12.89 -39.13
C ASN A 631 -10.73 -11.37 -39.03
N ILE A 632 -9.97 -10.84 -38.06
CA ILE A 632 -9.71 -9.39 -37.96
C ILE A 632 -9.06 -8.85 -39.24
N LYS A 633 -8.10 -9.59 -39.83
CA LYS A 633 -7.48 -9.21 -41.11
C LYS A 633 -8.47 -9.24 -42.27
N ALA A 634 -9.35 -10.24 -42.34
CA ALA A 634 -10.37 -10.33 -43.38
C ALA A 634 -11.41 -9.20 -43.27
N ASP A 635 -11.88 -8.93 -42.05
CA ASP A 635 -12.95 -7.97 -41.78
C ASP A 635 -12.46 -6.51 -41.88
N LEU A 636 -11.22 -6.24 -41.44
CA LEU A 636 -10.71 -4.88 -41.26
C LEU A 636 -9.47 -4.55 -42.09
N GLY A 637 -8.84 -5.52 -42.76
CA GLY A 637 -7.55 -5.35 -43.45
C GLY A 637 -6.38 -5.11 -42.48
N GLY A 638 -6.43 -5.70 -41.28
CA GLY A 638 -5.46 -5.45 -40.20
C GLY A 638 -5.80 -4.20 -39.36
N VAL A 639 -4.96 -3.91 -38.37
CA VAL A 639 -5.16 -2.77 -37.45
C VAL A 639 -3.99 -1.77 -37.51
N ASP A 640 -4.26 -0.53 -37.12
CA ASP A 640 -3.26 0.54 -37.14
C ASP A 640 -2.49 0.63 -35.81
N GLY A 641 -2.96 -0.04 -34.78
CA GLY A 641 -2.17 -0.28 -33.58
C GLY A 641 -2.81 -1.24 -32.59
N VAL A 642 -1.98 -1.72 -31.68
CA VAL A 642 -2.36 -2.63 -30.59
C VAL A 642 -2.07 -1.96 -29.26
N VAL A 643 -3.01 -2.07 -28.33
CA VAL A 643 -2.85 -1.72 -26.91
C VAL A 643 -3.11 -2.98 -26.09
N HIS A 644 -2.03 -3.55 -25.56
CA HIS A 644 -2.05 -4.85 -24.94
C HIS A 644 -2.26 -4.73 -23.42
N PHE A 645 -3.54 -4.72 -22.99
CA PHE A 645 -3.95 -4.74 -21.58
C PHE A 645 -4.11 -6.14 -21.00
N ALA A 646 -4.12 -7.20 -21.82
CA ALA A 646 -4.41 -8.54 -21.34
C ALA A 646 -3.30 -9.02 -20.40
N GLY A 647 -3.72 -9.50 -19.24
CA GLY A 647 -2.82 -9.95 -18.18
C GLY A 647 -3.62 -10.62 -17.07
N LEU A 648 -2.94 -11.47 -16.33
CA LEU A 648 -3.44 -12.11 -15.13
C LEU A 648 -2.43 -11.91 -14.01
N GLU A 649 -2.92 -11.87 -12.79
CA GLU A 649 -2.09 -11.71 -11.60
C GLU A 649 -2.62 -12.69 -10.55
N ARG A 650 -1.70 -13.49 -9.99
CA ARG A 650 -1.94 -14.44 -8.89
C ARG A 650 -0.69 -14.48 -8.01
N SER A 651 -0.58 -13.53 -7.07
CA SER A 651 0.56 -13.46 -6.16
C SER A 651 0.72 -14.73 -5.33
N LYS A 652 1.92 -15.31 -5.34
CA LYS A 652 2.32 -16.44 -4.50
C LYS A 652 3.84 -16.46 -4.42
N LEU A 653 4.39 -16.72 -3.23
CA LEU A 653 5.84 -16.81 -3.03
C LEU A 653 6.44 -17.88 -3.96
N VAL A 654 7.70 -17.69 -4.37
CA VAL A 654 8.40 -18.61 -5.28
C VAL A 654 8.40 -20.05 -4.74
N ALA A 655 8.50 -20.22 -3.42
CA ALA A 655 8.42 -21.52 -2.77
C ALA A 655 7.13 -22.29 -3.11
N ASP A 656 5.99 -21.61 -3.10
CA ASP A 656 4.68 -22.25 -3.24
C ASP A 656 4.10 -22.14 -4.66
N LYS A 657 4.69 -21.29 -5.52
CA LYS A 657 4.27 -21.06 -6.91
C LYS A 657 4.48 -22.29 -7.79
N THR A 658 3.44 -22.74 -8.51
CA THR A 658 3.57 -23.86 -9.46
C THR A 658 4.00 -23.37 -10.85
N LEU A 659 4.52 -24.29 -11.67
CA LEU A 659 4.95 -23.98 -13.04
C LEU A 659 3.75 -23.60 -13.93
N GLU A 660 2.62 -24.28 -13.76
CA GLU A 660 1.39 -24.02 -14.50
C GLU A 660 0.87 -22.62 -14.24
N GLU A 661 0.89 -22.18 -12.97
CA GLU A 661 0.49 -20.82 -12.60
C GLU A 661 1.43 -19.77 -13.20
N PHE A 662 2.75 -20.03 -13.16
CA PHE A 662 3.75 -19.16 -13.78
C PHE A 662 3.48 -19.00 -15.28
N PHE A 663 3.29 -20.12 -15.98
CA PHE A 663 3.08 -20.13 -17.43
C PHE A 663 1.78 -19.46 -17.83
N LEU A 664 0.69 -19.67 -17.10
CA LEU A 664 -0.56 -18.99 -17.38
C LEU A 664 -0.38 -17.46 -17.37
N ILE A 665 0.30 -16.93 -16.35
CA ILE A 665 0.53 -15.49 -16.19
C ILE A 665 1.47 -14.96 -17.27
N PHE A 666 2.58 -15.66 -17.51
CA PHE A 666 3.56 -15.26 -18.52
C PHE A 666 2.97 -15.31 -19.93
N ASN A 667 2.31 -16.40 -20.31
CA ASN A 667 1.80 -16.60 -21.68
C ASN A 667 0.71 -15.60 -22.04
N THR A 668 -0.18 -15.29 -21.09
CA THR A 668 -1.28 -14.34 -21.31
C THR A 668 -0.76 -12.96 -21.72
N LYS A 669 0.45 -12.57 -21.28
CA LYS A 669 1.01 -11.23 -21.45
C LYS A 669 2.21 -11.19 -22.42
N ALA A 670 3.23 -12.00 -22.19
CA ALA A 670 4.46 -11.99 -22.95
C ALA A 670 4.37 -12.82 -24.24
N ASP A 671 3.89 -14.06 -24.15
CA ASP A 671 3.79 -14.94 -25.33
C ASP A 671 2.72 -14.45 -26.31
N SER A 672 1.56 -14.01 -25.79
CA SER A 672 0.50 -13.43 -26.61
C SER A 672 0.96 -12.15 -27.35
N ALA A 673 1.78 -11.29 -26.74
CA ALA A 673 2.39 -10.13 -27.39
C ALA A 673 3.28 -10.52 -28.58
N VAL A 674 4.12 -11.54 -28.42
CA VAL A 674 4.96 -12.08 -29.51
C VAL A 674 4.11 -12.75 -30.58
N ASN A 675 3.07 -13.49 -30.20
CA ASN A 675 2.15 -14.12 -31.15
C ASN A 675 1.40 -13.09 -31.99
N MET A 676 0.96 -11.97 -31.41
CA MET A 676 0.36 -10.85 -32.16
C MET A 676 1.37 -10.18 -33.09
N LEU A 677 2.62 -9.99 -32.66
CA LEU A 677 3.65 -9.46 -33.54
C LEU A 677 3.88 -10.36 -34.76
N LYS A 678 3.95 -11.68 -34.54
CA LYS A 678 4.17 -12.67 -35.60
C LYS A 678 2.97 -12.90 -36.51
N SER A 679 1.76 -12.63 -36.06
CA SER A 679 0.54 -12.80 -36.88
C SER A 679 0.41 -11.76 -38.00
N GLY A 680 1.23 -10.70 -37.94
CA GLY A 680 1.20 -9.57 -38.87
C GLY A 680 -0.09 -8.75 -38.76
N ILE A 681 -0.71 -8.72 -37.58
CA ILE A 681 -2.00 -8.04 -37.39
C ILE A 681 -1.92 -6.52 -37.50
N VAL A 682 -0.76 -5.94 -37.15
CA VAL A 682 -0.51 -4.50 -37.21
C VAL A 682 0.11 -4.12 -38.56
N ASN A 683 -0.46 -3.11 -39.19
CA ASN A 683 0.01 -2.58 -40.48
C ASN A 683 1.44 -1.99 -40.38
N GLU A 684 2.16 -1.89 -41.49
CA GLU A 684 3.59 -1.50 -41.53
C GLU A 684 3.93 -0.17 -40.82
N LYS A 685 2.99 0.79 -40.78
CA LYS A 685 3.14 2.10 -40.11
C LYS A 685 2.33 2.21 -38.81
N GLY A 686 2.00 1.07 -38.22
CA GLY A 686 1.20 0.98 -37.01
C GLY A 686 2.00 1.18 -35.74
N PHE A 687 1.32 1.07 -34.59
CA PHE A 687 1.93 1.24 -33.28
C PHE A 687 1.62 0.11 -32.29
N TRP A 688 2.44 -0.02 -31.27
CA TRP A 688 2.31 -1.00 -30.20
C TRP A 688 2.38 -0.33 -28.82
N VAL A 689 1.44 -0.64 -27.94
CA VAL A 689 1.44 -0.18 -26.55
C VAL A 689 1.38 -1.39 -25.64
N MET A 690 2.39 -1.56 -24.80
CA MET A 690 2.52 -2.69 -23.89
C MET A 690 2.18 -2.23 -22.48
N VAL A 691 1.02 -2.63 -21.96
CA VAL A 691 0.61 -2.26 -20.59
C VAL A 691 1.35 -3.15 -19.61
N SER A 692 2.40 -2.56 -19.03
CA SER A 692 3.31 -3.20 -18.09
C SER A 692 2.92 -2.89 -16.64
N SER A 693 3.78 -3.26 -15.69
CA SER A 693 3.59 -3.01 -14.28
C SER A 693 4.90 -2.65 -13.62
N ILE A 694 4.82 -1.79 -12.59
CA ILE A 694 5.94 -1.49 -11.70
C ILE A 694 6.62 -2.75 -11.12
N ALA A 695 5.93 -3.89 -11.02
CA ALA A 695 6.53 -5.15 -10.59
C ALA A 695 7.70 -5.57 -11.51
N GLY A 696 7.63 -5.27 -12.81
CA GLY A 696 8.71 -5.54 -13.76
C GLY A 696 9.95 -4.63 -13.60
N LYS A 697 9.85 -3.53 -12.85
CA LYS A 697 10.95 -2.57 -12.64
C LYS A 697 11.49 -2.53 -11.23
N PHE A 698 10.63 -2.68 -10.25
CA PHE A 698 10.97 -2.56 -8.83
C PHE A 698 10.88 -3.90 -8.09
N GLY A 699 10.28 -4.92 -8.72
CA GLY A 699 9.96 -6.19 -8.08
C GLY A 699 8.86 -6.05 -7.04
N ASN A 700 8.13 -7.14 -6.78
CA ASN A 700 7.15 -7.19 -5.69
C ASN A 700 7.08 -8.61 -5.09
N LEU A 701 6.68 -8.72 -3.83
CA LEU A 701 6.62 -10.00 -3.14
C LEU A 701 5.59 -10.93 -3.81
N GLY A 702 5.97 -12.16 -4.13
CA GLY A 702 5.07 -13.16 -4.72
C GLY A 702 4.67 -12.91 -6.18
N GLN A 703 5.26 -11.93 -6.86
CA GLN A 703 4.92 -11.57 -8.25
C GLN A 703 6.04 -11.89 -9.24
N SER A 704 6.79 -12.98 -9.00
CA SER A 704 7.95 -13.38 -9.81
C SER A 704 7.64 -13.60 -11.29
N ASP A 705 6.53 -14.29 -11.59
CA ASP A 705 6.03 -14.53 -12.94
C ASP A 705 5.46 -13.28 -13.61
N TYR A 706 4.68 -12.51 -12.85
CA TYR A 706 4.07 -11.28 -13.33
C TYR A 706 5.12 -10.20 -13.66
N ALA A 707 6.17 -10.09 -12.83
CA ALA A 707 7.31 -9.21 -13.09
C ALA A 707 8.11 -9.67 -14.32
N ALA A 708 8.40 -10.97 -14.45
CA ALA A 708 9.07 -11.53 -15.62
C ALA A 708 8.28 -11.23 -16.91
N ALA A 709 6.96 -11.44 -16.89
CA ALA A 709 6.10 -11.14 -18.03
C ALA A 709 6.02 -9.64 -18.35
N SER A 710 6.01 -8.79 -17.31
CA SER A 710 5.92 -7.34 -17.46
C SER A 710 7.19 -6.73 -18.05
N ASP A 711 8.36 -7.08 -17.52
CA ASP A 711 9.60 -6.54 -18.08
C ASP A 711 9.93 -7.15 -19.45
N TYR A 712 9.47 -8.37 -19.75
CA TYR A 712 9.57 -8.95 -21.09
C TYR A 712 8.85 -8.08 -22.14
N ILE A 713 7.59 -7.69 -21.92
CA ILE A 713 6.85 -6.84 -22.88
C ILE A 713 7.40 -5.42 -22.94
N ALA A 714 8.00 -4.93 -21.86
CA ALA A 714 8.75 -3.68 -21.85
C ALA A 714 9.95 -3.74 -22.80
N LYS A 715 10.80 -4.76 -22.67
CA LYS A 715 11.93 -4.99 -23.58
C LYS A 715 11.48 -5.20 -25.02
N LEU A 716 10.35 -5.87 -25.23
CA LEU A 716 9.78 -6.01 -26.57
C LEU A 716 9.44 -4.64 -27.18
N ALA A 717 8.83 -3.73 -26.41
CA ALA A 717 8.53 -2.38 -26.89
C ALA A 717 9.79 -1.56 -27.21
N ILE A 718 10.85 -1.68 -26.39
CA ILE A 718 12.13 -1.03 -26.66
C ILE A 718 12.75 -1.60 -27.95
N SER A 719 12.81 -2.92 -28.11
CA SER A 719 13.36 -3.55 -29.32
C SER A 719 12.57 -3.23 -30.59
N LEU A 720 11.23 -3.11 -30.50
CA LEU A 720 10.41 -2.63 -31.61
C LEU A 720 10.74 -1.17 -31.96
N THR A 721 10.96 -0.32 -30.96
CA THR A 721 11.39 1.07 -31.15
C THR A 721 12.76 1.15 -31.81
N ASN A 722 13.71 0.32 -31.38
CA ASN A 722 15.04 0.19 -31.99
C ASN A 722 14.97 -0.28 -33.45
N LYS A 723 13.93 -1.06 -33.81
CA LYS A 723 13.63 -1.47 -35.19
C LYS A 723 12.94 -0.36 -36.02
N GLY A 724 12.65 0.80 -35.43
CA GLY A 724 11.95 1.91 -36.08
C GLY A 724 10.43 1.78 -36.09
N ILE A 725 9.86 0.84 -35.33
CA ILE A 725 8.42 0.68 -35.17
C ILE A 725 7.97 1.52 -33.98
N ARG A 726 6.86 2.27 -34.11
CA ARG A 726 6.31 3.02 -32.98
C ARG A 726 5.84 2.04 -31.90
N ALA A 727 6.60 1.93 -30.82
CA ALA A 727 6.22 1.12 -29.68
C ALA A 727 6.52 1.85 -28.37
N PHE A 728 5.78 1.55 -27.31
CA PHE A 728 6.19 1.90 -25.96
C PHE A 728 5.54 0.99 -24.93
N SER A 729 6.18 0.89 -23.77
CA SER A 729 5.59 0.24 -22.60
C SER A 729 5.24 1.25 -21.51
N VAL A 730 4.23 0.92 -20.71
CA VAL A 730 3.80 1.72 -19.57
C VAL A 730 3.75 0.86 -18.33
N ASP A 731 4.70 1.04 -17.42
CA ASP A 731 4.74 0.36 -16.13
C ASP A 731 3.78 1.03 -15.16
N MET A 732 2.60 0.45 -14.98
CA MET A 732 1.58 1.05 -14.13
C MET A 732 1.65 0.55 -12.68
N THR A 733 1.43 1.45 -11.73
CA THR A 733 1.19 1.12 -10.31
C THR A 733 -0.25 0.64 -10.05
N ALA A 734 -0.59 0.40 -8.78
CA ALA A 734 -1.93 0.03 -8.35
C ALA A 734 -2.93 1.19 -8.52
N TYR A 735 -4.16 0.85 -8.90
CA TYR A 735 -5.26 1.80 -9.09
C TYR A 735 -6.32 1.64 -8.00
N ALA A 736 -6.84 2.77 -7.50
CA ALA A 736 -7.98 2.77 -6.59
C ALA A 736 -9.27 2.42 -7.35
N ASN A 737 -10.23 1.78 -6.69
CA ASN A 737 -11.62 1.57 -7.13
C ASN A 737 -11.86 0.77 -8.44
N ILE A 738 -10.86 0.49 -9.27
CA ILE A 738 -10.93 -0.53 -10.34
C ILE A 738 -9.65 -1.38 -10.49
N GLY A 739 -9.79 -2.58 -11.06
CA GLY A 739 -8.66 -3.43 -11.47
C GLY A 739 -8.18 -4.44 -10.43
N MET A 740 -6.97 -4.99 -10.63
CA MET A 740 -6.45 -6.11 -9.85
C MET A 740 -6.03 -5.73 -8.41
N GLY A 741 -5.89 -4.44 -8.10
CA GLY A 741 -5.41 -3.93 -6.80
C GLY A 741 -6.45 -3.85 -5.67
N ILE A 742 -7.72 -4.23 -5.91
CA ILE A 742 -8.85 -4.03 -4.99
C ILE A 742 -9.42 -5.35 -4.48
N ARG A 743 -8.70 -6.45 -4.70
CA ARG A 743 -9.04 -7.69 -4.00
C ARG A 743 -9.00 -7.43 -2.49
N PRO A 744 -9.97 -7.93 -1.70
CA PRO A 744 -9.96 -7.77 -0.24
C PRO A 744 -8.58 -8.13 0.34
N GLY A 745 -8.01 -7.26 1.19
CA GLY A 745 -6.67 -7.41 1.76
C GLY A 745 -5.52 -6.81 0.95
N VAL A 746 -5.59 -6.81 -0.39
CA VAL A 746 -4.50 -6.26 -1.26
C VAL A 746 -4.38 -4.74 -1.11
N GLU A 747 -5.51 -4.02 -1.10
CA GLU A 747 -5.49 -2.57 -0.95
C GLU A 747 -4.90 -2.14 0.40
N ALA A 748 -5.28 -2.82 1.48
CA ALA A 748 -4.78 -2.57 2.83
C ALA A 748 -3.28 -2.87 2.95
N PHE A 749 -2.83 -3.99 2.37
CA PHE A 749 -1.41 -4.35 2.32
C PHE A 749 -0.58 -3.30 1.57
N LEU A 750 -1.00 -2.88 0.37
CA LEU A 750 -0.26 -1.87 -0.39
C LEU A 750 -0.24 -0.50 0.31
N LYS A 751 -1.31 -0.11 1.00
CA LYS A 751 -1.32 1.09 1.86
C LYS A 751 -0.34 0.97 3.03
N SER A 752 -0.21 -0.20 3.65
CA SER A 752 0.79 -0.43 4.73
C SER A 752 2.24 -0.39 4.22
N GLN A 753 2.43 -0.62 2.92
CA GLN A 753 3.70 -0.41 2.23
C GLN A 753 3.94 1.06 1.83
N GLU A 754 3.06 1.99 2.20
CA GLU A 754 3.15 3.42 1.87
C GLU A 754 3.12 3.69 0.35
N LEU A 755 2.49 2.79 -0.42
CA LEU A 755 2.32 2.93 -1.86
C LEU A 755 1.10 3.79 -2.17
N ASP A 756 1.28 4.77 -3.05
CA ASP A 756 0.20 5.62 -3.55
C ASP A 756 -0.58 4.91 -4.66
N PHE A 757 -1.90 4.92 -4.50
CA PHE A 757 -2.81 4.48 -5.55
C PHE A 757 -3.03 5.59 -6.56
N LEU A 758 -3.01 5.23 -7.85
CA LEU A 758 -3.48 6.11 -8.91
C LEU A 758 -5.00 6.06 -9.04
N TYR A 759 -5.60 7.19 -9.43
CA TYR A 759 -6.99 7.18 -9.84
C TYR A 759 -7.10 6.64 -11.26
N PRO A 760 -8.11 5.80 -11.57
CA PRO A 760 -8.22 5.17 -12.89
C PRO A 760 -8.25 6.17 -14.04
N GLU A 761 -9.08 7.22 -13.91
CA GLU A 761 -9.21 8.27 -14.91
C GLU A 761 -7.88 9.03 -15.09
N GLU A 762 -7.16 9.34 -14.01
CA GLU A 762 -5.85 10.01 -14.04
C GLU A 762 -4.84 9.21 -14.86
N GLY A 763 -4.69 7.91 -14.58
CA GLY A 763 -3.75 7.05 -15.28
C GLY A 763 -4.15 6.73 -16.73
N MET A 764 -5.43 6.54 -17.01
CA MET A 764 -5.91 6.27 -18.38
C MET A 764 -5.81 7.51 -19.27
N ASN A 765 -6.01 8.72 -18.71
CA ASN A 765 -5.74 9.95 -19.43
C ASN A 765 -4.24 10.12 -19.73
N ALA A 766 -3.37 9.87 -18.74
CA ALA A 766 -1.91 9.90 -18.96
C ALA A 766 -1.44 8.88 -20.00
N LEU A 767 -2.02 7.66 -20.00
CA LEU A 767 -1.74 6.66 -21.03
C LEU A 767 -2.23 7.10 -22.42
N ALA A 768 -3.41 7.72 -22.50
CA ALA A 768 -3.93 8.26 -23.75
C ALA A 768 -3.05 9.40 -24.29
N ASP A 769 -2.55 10.27 -23.40
CA ASP A 769 -1.59 11.30 -23.75
C ASP A 769 -0.28 10.70 -24.26
N GLU A 770 0.30 9.70 -23.57
CA GLU A 770 1.54 9.06 -24.01
C GLU A 770 1.37 8.37 -25.37
N LEU A 771 0.21 7.75 -25.63
CA LEU A 771 -0.07 7.14 -26.93
C LEU A 771 0.02 8.18 -28.06
N VAL A 772 -0.62 9.33 -27.87
CA VAL A 772 -0.74 10.38 -28.89
C VAL A 772 0.54 11.22 -29.01
N TYR A 773 1.15 11.60 -27.90
CA TYR A 773 2.22 12.61 -27.84
C TYR A 773 3.60 12.04 -27.46
N GLY A 774 3.61 10.87 -26.80
CA GLY A 774 4.80 10.27 -26.21
C GLY A 774 5.89 9.86 -27.20
N ARG A 775 7.14 9.91 -26.74
CA ARG A 775 8.33 9.51 -27.50
C ARG A 775 9.17 8.44 -26.81
N ALA A 776 9.01 8.28 -25.49
CA ALA A 776 9.83 7.35 -24.74
C ALA A 776 9.41 5.91 -25.11
N PRO A 777 10.36 4.98 -25.29
CA PRO A 777 10.06 3.57 -25.53
C PRO A 777 9.49 2.90 -24.27
N GLU A 778 9.62 3.55 -23.12
CA GLU A 778 9.04 3.11 -21.86
C GLU A 778 8.80 4.30 -20.93
N ILE A 779 7.69 4.24 -20.20
CA ILE A 779 7.38 5.14 -19.10
C ILE A 779 6.86 4.36 -17.90
N ILE A 780 6.96 4.96 -16.72
CA ILE A 780 6.35 4.48 -15.48
C ILE A 780 5.25 5.47 -15.10
N LEU A 781 4.06 4.95 -14.80
CA LEU A 781 2.95 5.72 -14.24
C LEU A 781 2.74 5.34 -12.78
N SER A 782 3.22 6.18 -11.86
CA SER A 782 3.19 5.91 -10.43
C SER A 782 3.10 7.19 -9.58
N GLY A 783 2.52 7.09 -8.38
CA GLY A 783 2.82 8.02 -7.28
C GLY A 783 4.01 7.51 -6.45
N SER A 784 4.03 7.81 -5.15
CA SER A 784 4.97 7.17 -4.22
C SER A 784 4.90 5.65 -4.30
N LEU A 785 6.06 5.00 -4.35
CA LEU A 785 6.17 3.55 -4.25
C LEU A 785 6.43 3.09 -2.81
N GLY A 786 6.58 4.02 -1.87
CA GLY A 786 6.81 3.73 -0.45
C GLY A 786 7.95 2.75 -0.24
N LYS A 787 7.70 1.70 0.54
CA LYS A 787 8.68 0.65 0.87
C LYS A 787 9.06 -0.23 -0.33
N LEU A 788 8.28 -0.21 -1.41
CA LEU A 788 8.63 -0.95 -2.63
C LEU A 788 9.91 -0.39 -3.26
N ASP A 789 10.13 0.92 -3.18
CA ASP A 789 11.31 1.63 -3.69
C ASP A 789 12.40 1.82 -2.61
N TRP A 790 12.65 0.77 -1.83
CA TRP A 790 13.66 0.79 -0.74
C TRP A 790 15.07 1.16 -1.22
N ASP A 791 15.41 0.92 -2.50
CA ASP A 791 16.69 1.28 -3.11
C ASP A 791 16.66 2.63 -3.84
N LYS A 792 15.57 3.39 -3.72
CA LYS A 792 15.40 4.77 -4.19
C LYS A 792 15.66 4.92 -5.69
N GLN A 793 15.18 3.95 -6.46
CA GLN A 793 15.24 3.94 -7.91
C GLN A 793 14.19 4.86 -8.53
N LEU A 794 13.08 5.15 -7.88
CA LEU A 794 12.14 6.18 -8.33
C LEU A 794 12.59 7.54 -7.76
N ARG A 795 13.15 8.40 -8.62
CA ARG A 795 13.59 9.74 -8.20
C ARG A 795 12.39 10.66 -8.11
N PHE A 796 12.21 11.29 -6.96
CA PHE A 796 11.40 12.49 -6.86
C PHE A 796 12.32 13.69 -7.15
N ASP A 797 11.89 14.57 -8.06
CA ASP A 797 12.57 15.82 -8.34
C ASP A 797 11.84 16.94 -7.59
N PRO A 798 12.45 17.56 -6.56
CA PRO A 798 11.85 18.65 -5.78
C PRO A 798 11.49 19.91 -6.60
N GLY A 799 11.78 19.94 -7.92
CA GLY A 799 11.59 21.07 -8.81
C GLY A 799 10.32 21.10 -9.68
N PHE A 800 9.37 20.17 -9.56
CA PHE A 800 8.11 20.22 -10.34
C PHE A 800 6.95 19.58 -9.56
N PRO A 801 5.75 20.19 -9.55
CA PRO A 801 4.95 20.40 -8.35
C PRO A 801 4.73 19.11 -7.57
N ASP A 802 5.57 18.92 -6.56
CA ASP A 802 5.13 18.36 -5.30
C ASP A 802 3.93 19.19 -4.84
N ALA A 803 2.90 18.51 -4.36
CA ALA A 803 1.84 19.14 -3.59
C ALA A 803 2.43 19.63 -2.24
N GLY A 804 3.30 20.67 -2.28
CA GLY A 804 4.06 21.23 -1.15
C GLY A 804 5.07 20.24 -0.55
N GLY A 805 6.31 20.56 -0.22
CA GLY A 805 7.05 21.81 -0.12
C GLY A 805 8.43 21.43 0.44
N GLN A 806 9.51 22.02 -0.06
CA GLN A 806 10.80 21.97 0.63
C GLN A 806 11.54 23.33 0.62
N GLU A 807 10.81 24.43 0.40
CA GLU A 807 11.31 25.76 0.78
C GLU A 807 10.89 26.14 2.21
N PHE A 808 9.77 25.60 2.70
CA PHE A 808 9.10 26.00 3.94
C PHE A 808 8.99 24.84 4.93
N HIS A 809 9.30 25.09 6.20
CA HIS A 809 9.40 24.08 7.24
C HIS A 809 8.04 23.73 7.87
N PHE A 810 7.14 24.70 7.98
CA PHE A 810 5.82 24.56 8.59
C PHE A 810 4.72 24.23 7.57
N LEU A 811 5.04 24.13 6.28
CA LEU A 811 4.10 23.73 5.21
C LEU A 811 4.46 22.34 4.67
N GLU A 812 4.35 21.31 5.53
CA GLU A 812 4.85 19.96 5.24
C GLU A 812 4.12 19.25 4.09
N ARG A 813 2.82 19.52 3.91
CA ARG A 813 1.98 18.94 2.84
C ARG A 813 0.96 19.97 2.37
N ALA A 814 1.05 20.46 1.14
CA ALA A 814 0.04 21.36 0.59
C ALA A 814 -1.07 20.54 -0.09
N ALA A 815 -2.20 20.36 0.60
CA ALA A 815 -3.39 19.72 0.03
C ALA A 815 -3.97 20.54 -1.15
N LYS A 816 -3.80 21.87 -1.11
CA LYS A 816 -4.23 22.80 -2.15
C LYS A 816 -3.28 23.99 -2.20
N ASN A 817 -2.79 24.37 -3.36
CA ASN A 817 -2.07 25.63 -3.54
C ASN A 817 -2.39 26.21 -4.92
N VAL A 818 -3.37 27.11 -4.97
CA VAL A 818 -3.68 27.91 -6.15
C VAL A 818 -3.02 29.27 -5.94
N LYS A 819 -1.85 29.47 -6.55
CA LYS A 819 -1.11 30.73 -6.47
C LYS A 819 -2.02 31.92 -6.77
N GLY A 820 -1.96 32.93 -5.91
CA GLY A 820 -2.76 34.13 -5.97
C GLY A 820 -4.16 34.00 -5.36
N LEU A 821 -4.66 32.79 -5.10
CA LEU A 821 -6.05 32.55 -4.70
C LEU A 821 -6.18 31.88 -3.33
N GLU A 822 -5.61 30.70 -3.13
CA GLU A 822 -5.79 29.94 -1.90
C GLU A 822 -4.69 28.91 -1.65
N LEU A 823 -4.45 28.63 -0.37
CA LEU A 823 -3.55 27.61 0.13
C LEU A 823 -4.27 26.85 1.24
N GLU A 824 -4.14 25.53 1.21
CA GLU A 824 -4.43 24.62 2.31
C GLU A 824 -3.24 23.67 2.46
N ALA A 825 -2.61 23.71 3.62
CA ALA A 825 -1.48 22.86 3.96
C ALA A 825 -1.66 22.24 5.35
N ALA A 826 -0.88 21.19 5.65
CA ALA A 826 -0.86 20.56 6.96
C ALA A 826 0.50 20.74 7.65
N LYS A 827 0.47 20.88 8.97
CA LYS A 827 1.63 20.81 9.87
C LYS A 827 1.33 19.86 11.01
N GLU A 828 2.16 18.85 11.18
CA GLU A 828 2.16 18.04 12.39
C GLU A 828 3.15 18.66 13.40
N PHE A 829 2.67 19.05 14.57
CA PHE A 829 3.53 19.45 15.68
C PHE A 829 3.82 18.24 16.57
N SER A 830 5.09 17.88 16.73
CA SER A 830 5.50 16.76 17.61
C SER A 830 6.85 17.01 18.28
N VAL A 831 7.05 16.51 19.49
CA VAL A 831 8.34 16.66 20.22
C VAL A 831 9.50 15.95 19.49
N GLU A 832 9.20 14.93 18.68
CA GLU A 832 10.20 14.21 17.91
C GLU A 832 10.76 15.06 16.76
N LYS A 833 9.88 15.71 15.99
CA LYS A 833 10.24 16.55 14.84
C LYS A 833 10.63 17.98 15.23
N ASP A 834 9.95 18.51 16.24
CA ASP A 834 10.04 19.89 16.72
C ASP A 834 10.59 19.90 18.17
N PRO A 835 11.88 19.60 18.38
CA PRO A 835 12.44 19.40 19.72
C PRO A 835 12.37 20.65 20.60
N TYR A 836 12.27 21.84 20.00
CA TYR A 836 12.05 23.10 20.69
C TYR A 836 10.77 23.11 21.54
N LEU A 837 9.78 22.27 21.22
CA LEU A 837 8.54 22.15 22.01
C LEU A 837 8.82 21.68 23.45
N ALA A 838 9.86 20.87 23.66
CA ALA A 838 10.26 20.47 25.01
C ALA A 838 10.69 21.67 25.87
N ASP A 839 11.35 22.65 25.25
CA ASP A 839 11.81 23.88 25.92
C ASP A 839 10.73 24.95 26.04
N HIS A 840 9.61 24.82 25.34
CA HIS A 840 8.43 25.66 25.49
C HIS A 840 7.29 24.87 26.15
N SER A 841 7.54 24.45 27.39
CA SER A 841 6.62 23.63 28.20
C SER A 841 6.21 24.34 29.49
N ILE A 842 4.90 24.35 29.76
CA ILE A 842 4.33 24.87 31.01
C ILE A 842 3.87 23.66 31.83
N ASN A 843 4.38 23.50 33.05
CA ASN A 843 4.10 22.35 33.92
C ASN A 843 4.30 21.00 33.22
N GLY A 844 5.36 20.89 32.40
CA GLY A 844 5.70 19.67 31.65
C GLY A 844 4.82 19.39 30.42
N THR A 845 3.86 20.24 30.10
CA THR A 845 3.05 20.12 28.87
C THR A 845 3.62 21.03 27.78
N PRO A 846 4.00 20.51 26.60
CA PRO A 846 4.47 21.32 25.48
C PRO A 846 3.35 22.16 24.85
N TYR A 847 3.65 23.42 24.56
CA TYR A 847 2.76 24.35 23.85
C TYR A 847 3.45 24.85 22.59
N VAL A 848 2.72 24.93 21.48
CA VAL A 848 3.27 25.58 20.27
C VAL A 848 3.44 27.08 20.57
N PRO A 849 4.67 27.63 20.50
CA PRO A 849 4.94 29.04 20.74
C PRO A 849 4.25 29.91 19.68
N GLY A 850 3.73 31.07 20.10
CA GLY A 850 3.07 32.01 19.19
C GLY A 850 3.99 32.46 18.04
N VAL A 851 5.29 32.63 18.31
CA VAL A 851 6.28 33.01 17.30
C VAL A 851 6.47 31.97 16.18
N MET A 852 6.22 30.69 16.46
CA MET A 852 6.21 29.64 15.42
C MET A 852 4.92 29.72 14.57
N GLY A 853 3.81 30.15 15.18
CA GLY A 853 2.59 30.48 14.43
C GLY A 853 2.78 31.68 13.49
N ILE A 854 3.50 32.72 13.93
CA ILE A 854 3.86 33.88 13.08
C ILE A 854 4.70 33.41 11.87
N GLU A 855 5.71 32.58 12.11
CA GLU A 855 6.54 32.02 11.03
C GLU A 855 5.73 31.16 10.06
N THR A 856 4.85 30.31 10.58
CA THR A 856 3.94 29.49 9.77
C THR A 856 3.07 30.37 8.84
N PHE A 857 2.61 31.52 9.34
CA PHE A 857 1.88 32.49 8.51
C PHE A 857 2.74 33.18 7.46
N ALA A 858 3.99 33.49 7.78
CA ALA A 858 4.92 34.04 6.81
C ALA A 858 5.18 33.05 5.66
N GLU A 859 5.40 31.78 6.00
CA GLU A 859 5.55 30.73 4.99
C GLU A 859 4.27 30.56 4.16
N ALA A 860 3.09 30.54 4.79
CA ALA A 860 1.80 30.42 4.09
C ALA A 860 1.54 31.61 3.15
N ALA A 861 1.82 32.83 3.61
CA ALA A 861 1.74 34.04 2.81
C ALA A 861 2.69 33.98 1.61
N ALA A 862 3.94 33.53 1.81
CA ALA A 862 4.90 33.39 0.74
C ALA A 862 4.49 32.34 -0.28
N ALA A 863 3.99 31.20 0.19
CA ALA A 863 3.55 30.10 -0.67
C ALA A 863 2.34 30.47 -1.54
N VAL A 864 1.35 31.19 -0.99
CA VAL A 864 0.13 31.57 -1.73
C VAL A 864 0.35 32.78 -2.63
N SER A 865 1.14 33.78 -2.20
CA SER A 865 1.35 35.01 -2.97
C SER A 865 2.51 34.91 -3.97
N GLY A 866 3.51 34.07 -3.70
CA GLY A 866 4.77 34.04 -4.43
C GLY A 866 5.75 35.16 -4.05
N GLU A 867 5.44 35.98 -3.05
CA GLU A 867 6.29 37.08 -2.56
C GLU A 867 6.84 36.78 -1.16
N THR A 868 8.02 37.27 -0.81
CA THR A 868 8.53 37.14 0.57
C THR A 868 7.85 38.19 1.48
N PRO A 869 7.02 37.79 2.45
CA PRO A 869 6.34 38.75 3.32
C PRO A 869 7.34 39.47 4.23
N ARG A 870 7.05 40.75 4.49
CA ARG A 870 7.78 41.60 5.46
C ARG A 870 6.89 42.09 6.59
N ILE A 871 5.58 41.90 6.47
CA ILE A 871 4.59 42.36 7.42
C ILE A 871 3.42 41.38 7.50
N LEU A 872 2.98 41.09 8.71
CA LEU A 872 1.73 40.40 9.02
C LEU A 872 0.89 41.31 9.90
N ARG A 873 -0.39 41.45 9.58
CA ARG A 873 -1.35 42.32 10.29
C ARG A 873 -2.41 41.52 11.00
N ASP A 874 -3.07 42.16 11.97
CA ASP A 874 -4.25 41.62 12.65
C ASP A 874 -4.02 40.21 13.22
N LEU A 875 -2.81 39.96 13.73
CA LEU A 875 -2.42 38.69 14.32
C LEU A 875 -3.21 38.48 15.61
N ARG A 876 -3.87 37.32 15.74
CA ARG A 876 -4.57 36.91 16.97
C ARG A 876 -4.18 35.52 17.40
N PHE A 877 -3.94 35.38 18.69
CA PHE A 877 -3.65 34.11 19.37
C PHE A 877 -4.92 33.68 20.12
N SER A 878 -5.76 32.87 19.46
CA SER A 878 -7.11 32.56 19.95
C SER A 878 -7.13 31.38 20.92
N VAL A 879 -6.57 30.24 20.51
CA VAL A 879 -6.57 29.01 21.31
C VAL A 879 -5.18 28.37 21.24
N PRO A 880 -4.51 28.08 22.37
CA PRO A 880 -3.20 27.45 22.34
C PRO A 880 -3.27 26.03 21.77
N ILE A 881 -2.27 25.66 20.97
CA ILE A 881 -2.04 24.27 20.56
C ILE A 881 -1.19 23.59 21.63
N LYS A 882 -1.73 22.54 22.26
CA LYS A 882 -1.10 21.82 23.38
C LYS A 882 -0.90 20.36 23.00
N LEU A 883 0.30 19.83 23.22
CA LEU A 883 0.59 18.41 23.00
C LEU A 883 0.30 17.65 24.30
N LEU A 884 -0.97 17.23 24.46
CA LEU A 884 -1.39 16.49 25.65
C LEU A 884 -0.70 15.12 25.69
N ARG A 885 -0.01 14.84 26.80
CA ARG A 885 0.79 13.62 27.00
C ARG A 885 1.90 13.43 25.95
N GLY A 886 2.34 14.51 25.30
CA GLY A 886 3.36 14.46 24.24
C GLY A 886 2.84 13.98 22.88
N ASN A 887 1.53 13.72 22.74
CA ASN A 887 0.94 13.27 21.48
C ASN A 887 1.05 14.37 20.40
N PRO A 888 1.38 14.00 19.14
CA PRO A 888 1.39 14.93 18.03
C PRO A 888 0.04 15.60 17.80
N VAL A 889 0.06 16.84 17.31
CA VAL A 889 -1.15 17.57 16.90
C VAL A 889 -1.05 17.94 15.42
N ASN A 890 -2.03 17.49 14.64
CA ASN A 890 -2.17 17.87 13.23
C ASN A 890 -2.97 19.17 13.11
N ALA A 891 -2.33 20.20 12.55
CA ALA A 891 -2.94 21.48 12.24
C ALA A 891 -3.06 21.66 10.71
N VAL A 892 -4.14 22.31 10.30
CA VAL A 892 -4.37 22.76 8.93
C VAL A 892 -4.06 24.25 8.86
N VAL A 893 -3.19 24.62 7.93
CA VAL A 893 -2.80 25.99 7.62
C VAL A 893 -3.57 26.42 6.38
N ARG A 894 -4.35 27.49 6.48
CA ARG A 894 -5.14 28.05 5.38
C ARG A 894 -4.69 29.47 5.06
N ALA A 895 -4.59 29.78 3.78
CA ALA A 895 -4.51 31.16 3.28
C ALA A 895 -5.56 31.34 2.18
N ASN A 896 -6.44 32.31 2.29
CA ASN A 896 -7.45 32.58 1.25
C ASN A 896 -7.36 34.04 0.81
N ALA A 897 -7.44 34.28 -0.50
CA ALA A 897 -7.48 35.62 -1.04
C ALA A 897 -8.66 36.39 -0.44
N SER A 898 -8.36 37.56 0.10
CA SER A 898 -9.32 38.52 0.63
C SER A 898 -9.09 39.87 -0.05
N ARG A 899 -9.97 40.85 0.19
CA ARG A 899 -9.91 42.14 -0.49
C ARG A 899 -8.57 42.83 -0.20
N GLY A 900 -7.63 42.85 -1.15
CA GLY A 900 -6.32 43.51 -1.01
C GLY A 900 -5.25 42.70 -0.28
N GLY A 901 -5.44 41.38 -0.09
CA GLY A 901 -4.46 40.54 0.58
C GLY A 901 -4.94 39.09 0.76
N TYR A 902 -4.52 38.46 1.86
CA TYR A 902 -4.83 37.09 2.22
C TYR A 902 -5.20 36.97 3.69
N ASP A 903 -6.28 36.26 3.98
CA ASP A 903 -6.66 35.89 5.33
C ASP A 903 -6.02 34.54 5.66
N LEU A 904 -5.27 34.50 6.76
CA LEU A 904 -4.45 33.37 7.18
C LEU A 904 -5.02 32.76 8.46
N ARG A 905 -5.09 31.42 8.53
CA ARG A 905 -5.55 30.69 9.72
C ARG A 905 -4.76 29.42 9.96
N ILE A 906 -4.54 29.11 11.24
CA ILE A 906 -4.06 27.80 11.69
C ILE A 906 -5.18 27.17 12.50
N GLU A 907 -5.64 26.01 12.05
CA GLU A 907 -6.85 25.35 12.52
C GLU A 907 -6.56 23.90 12.89
N SER A 908 -7.32 23.32 13.82
CA SER A 908 -7.28 21.87 14.02
C SER A 908 -8.69 21.32 14.28
N ASP A 909 -8.88 20.07 13.87
CA ASP A 909 -10.05 19.30 14.23
C ASP A 909 -9.73 18.44 15.44
N PHE A 910 -10.62 18.44 16.43
CA PHE A 910 -10.49 17.51 17.54
C PHE A 910 -11.03 16.17 17.08
N VAL A 911 -10.14 15.26 16.67
CA VAL A 911 -10.47 13.89 16.28
C VAL A 911 -10.21 12.96 17.46
N ASN A 912 -11.17 12.09 17.76
CA ASN A 912 -10.94 11.02 18.73
C ASN A 912 -10.05 9.92 18.16
N ALA A 913 -9.69 8.94 18.98
CA ALA A 913 -8.83 7.81 18.59
C ALA A 913 -9.40 6.95 17.43
N ARG A 914 -10.70 7.06 17.12
CA ARG A 914 -11.36 6.39 15.98
C ARG A 914 -11.40 7.27 14.70
N GLY A 915 -10.73 8.41 14.70
CA GLY A 915 -10.68 9.35 13.57
C GLY A 915 -11.96 10.16 13.37
N VAL A 916 -12.91 10.13 14.32
CA VAL A 916 -14.17 10.89 14.23
C VAL A 916 -13.96 12.30 14.75
N LYS A 917 -14.30 13.29 13.92
CA LYS A 917 -14.28 14.71 14.28
C LYS A 917 -15.33 15.01 15.35
N LEU A 918 -14.90 15.59 16.46
CA LEU A 918 -15.71 16.00 17.60
C LEU A 918 -15.76 17.52 17.68
N GLY A 919 -16.95 18.09 17.45
CA GLY A 919 -17.19 19.52 17.55
C GLY A 919 -16.71 20.33 16.32
N ALA A 920 -16.78 21.65 16.46
CA ALA A 920 -16.35 22.58 15.42
C ALA A 920 -14.82 22.65 15.33
N THR A 921 -14.32 22.94 14.12
CA THR A 921 -12.91 23.25 13.88
C THR A 921 -12.48 24.40 14.77
N LYS A 922 -11.36 24.23 15.47
CA LYS A 922 -10.81 25.26 16.36
C LYS A 922 -9.79 26.09 15.58
N THR A 923 -9.99 27.40 15.52
CA THR A 923 -8.97 28.34 15.04
C THR A 923 -8.02 28.66 16.18
N HIS A 924 -6.74 28.36 16.00
CA HIS A 924 -5.68 28.60 16.98
C HIS A 924 -5.05 29.97 16.81
N PHE A 925 -4.69 30.28 15.57
CA PHE A 925 -4.09 31.55 15.19
C PHE A 925 -4.82 32.10 13.97
N SER A 926 -4.88 33.42 13.85
CA SER A 926 -5.31 34.10 12.62
C SER A 926 -4.45 35.33 12.35
N ALA A 927 -4.31 35.69 11.08
CA ALA A 927 -3.59 36.88 10.65
C ALA A 927 -4.07 37.32 9.28
N ARG A 928 -3.59 38.48 8.82
CA ARG A 928 -3.76 38.96 7.46
C ARG A 928 -2.41 39.33 6.85
N PHE A 929 -2.22 38.94 5.59
CA PHE A 929 -1.09 39.38 4.79
C PHE A 929 -1.59 40.32 3.68
N GLU A 930 -1.03 41.52 3.62
CA GLU A 930 -1.31 42.50 2.56
C GLU A 930 0.00 42.85 1.85
N PRO A 931 0.14 42.53 0.55
CA PRO A 931 1.28 42.98 -0.24
C PRO A 931 1.31 44.51 -0.33
N GLY A 932 2.45 45.14 -0.03
CA GLY A 932 2.55 46.59 -0.07
C GLY A 932 3.82 47.15 0.58
N PRO A 933 4.01 48.48 0.51
CA PRO A 933 5.19 49.13 1.08
C PRO A 933 5.22 48.96 2.60
N LEU A 934 6.40 48.62 3.12
CA LEU A 934 6.64 48.53 4.54
C LEU A 934 6.60 49.93 5.16
N LYS A 935 5.74 50.13 6.17
CA LYS A 935 5.71 51.36 6.96
C LYS A 935 6.16 51.04 8.37
N SER A 936 7.42 51.35 8.66
CA SER A 936 8.02 51.12 9.98
C SER A 936 7.67 52.21 10.97
N GLY A 937 7.46 51.84 12.23
CA GLY A 937 7.35 52.80 13.31
C GLY A 937 8.68 53.20 13.96
N TRP A 938 9.80 52.65 13.50
CA TRP A 938 11.14 52.93 14.03
C TRP A 938 11.62 54.36 13.73
N GLU A 939 11.25 54.90 12.57
CA GLU A 939 11.70 56.23 12.12
C GLU A 939 11.19 57.35 13.04
N GLY A 940 9.94 57.26 13.50
CA GLY A 940 9.30 58.25 14.38
C GLY A 940 9.43 57.96 15.87
N LEU A 941 10.29 57.01 16.27
CA LEU A 941 10.50 56.64 17.66
C LEU A 941 11.62 57.48 18.31
N ASP A 942 11.41 57.91 19.55
CA ASP A 942 12.47 58.39 20.44
C ASP A 942 13.36 57.20 20.84
N LYS A 943 14.50 57.06 20.16
CA LYS A 943 15.39 55.89 20.29
C LYS A 943 16.13 55.89 21.63
N PRO A 944 16.37 54.72 22.25
CA PRO A 944 17.06 54.64 23.53
C PRO A 944 18.55 54.96 23.40
N GLU A 945 19.14 55.56 24.44
CA GLU A 945 20.59 55.71 24.53
C GLU A 945 21.26 54.36 24.85
N LEU A 946 22.19 53.93 23.99
CA LEU A 946 22.92 52.67 24.18
C LEU A 946 24.13 52.85 25.11
N PRO A 947 24.26 52.06 26.19
CA PRO A 947 25.40 52.17 27.09
C PRO A 947 26.67 51.61 26.43
N LYS A 948 27.81 52.29 26.63
CA LYS A 948 29.14 51.85 26.12
C LYS A 948 29.58 50.48 26.66
N HIS A 949 29.09 50.10 27.85
CA HIS A 949 29.33 48.78 28.46
C HIS A 949 28.01 48.24 29.00
N ALA A 950 27.70 46.97 28.70
CA ALA A 950 26.49 46.30 29.16
C ALA A 950 26.58 46.01 30.67
N LYS A 951 26.06 46.92 31.50
CA LYS A 951 25.83 46.67 32.93
C LYS A 951 24.36 46.30 33.10
N TYR A 952 24.08 45.01 33.25
CA TYR A 952 22.72 44.51 33.39
C TYR A 952 22.09 44.97 34.70
N LYS A 953 20.87 45.50 34.61
CA LYS A 953 19.95 45.65 35.74
C LYS A 953 19.39 44.31 36.18
N LEU A 954 19.22 43.41 35.22
CA LEU A 954 18.79 42.06 35.46
C LEU A 954 19.50 41.10 34.49
N THR A 955 20.08 40.04 35.03
CA THR A 955 20.83 39.05 34.26
C THR A 955 19.92 37.98 33.66
N ALA A 956 20.39 37.27 32.62
CA ALA A 956 19.67 36.13 32.05
C ALA A 956 19.26 35.09 33.12
N ASP A 957 20.16 34.77 34.05
CA ASP A 957 19.90 33.80 35.13
C ASP A 957 18.77 34.24 36.07
N GLU A 958 18.58 35.54 36.25
CA GLU A 958 17.47 36.08 37.05
C GLU A 958 16.16 36.10 36.25
N ILE A 959 16.21 36.41 34.96
CA ILE A 959 15.06 36.40 34.04
C ILE A 959 14.44 34.98 33.97
N TYR A 960 15.29 33.97 33.73
CA TYR A 960 14.85 32.58 33.53
C TYR A 960 14.64 31.79 34.82
N LYS A 961 14.70 32.45 36.00
CA LYS A 961 14.08 31.93 37.24
C LYS A 961 12.57 32.19 37.27
N THR A 962 12.08 33.17 36.52
CA THR A 962 10.66 33.55 36.47
C THR A 962 9.97 33.00 35.23
N TYR A 963 10.60 33.10 34.06
CA TYR A 963 10.07 32.49 32.84
C TYR A 963 10.22 30.95 32.85
N PHE A 964 9.23 30.25 32.28
CA PHE A 964 9.22 28.79 32.14
C PHE A 964 10.10 28.25 31.01
N HIS A 965 10.74 29.13 30.24
CA HIS A 965 11.46 28.81 29.01
C HIS A 965 12.75 27.98 29.24
N GLY A 966 12.83 26.85 28.53
CA GLY A 966 14.01 26.00 28.40
C GLY A 966 15.09 26.60 27.49
N PRO A 967 16.26 25.95 27.37
CA PRO A 967 17.45 26.50 26.75
C PRO A 967 17.27 27.11 25.35
N SER A 968 16.44 26.52 24.48
CA SER A 968 16.22 27.07 23.12
C SER A 968 15.35 28.33 23.06
N PHE A 969 14.64 28.69 24.13
CA PHE A 969 13.84 29.92 24.26
C PHE A 969 14.44 30.94 25.24
N ARG A 970 15.69 30.72 25.70
CA ARG A 970 16.43 31.68 26.53
C ARG A 970 17.13 32.74 25.69
N VAL A 971 16.32 33.63 25.12
CA VAL A 971 16.70 34.61 24.09
C VAL A 971 17.26 35.95 24.64
N LEU A 972 17.12 36.24 25.93
CA LEU A 972 17.62 37.48 26.55
C LEU A 972 18.93 37.23 27.32
N ASP A 973 20.00 37.96 26.95
CA ASP A 973 21.28 37.95 27.68
C ASP A 973 21.20 38.78 28.98
N GLY A 974 20.23 39.69 29.04
CA GLY A 974 19.91 40.52 30.20
C GLY A 974 19.15 41.79 29.82
N LEU A 975 18.65 42.51 30.84
CA LEU A 975 17.99 43.81 30.70
C LEU A 975 18.91 44.94 31.16
N LEU A 976 19.03 45.98 30.35
CA LEU A 976 19.86 47.16 30.59
C LEU A 976 19.10 48.23 31.38
N SER A 977 17.84 48.45 31.05
CA SER A 977 16.95 49.34 31.79
C SER A 977 15.54 48.74 31.89
N ILE A 978 14.88 49.01 33.02
CA ILE A 978 13.51 48.56 33.29
C ILE A 978 12.79 49.76 33.92
N GLU A 979 12.03 50.48 33.11
CA GLU A 979 11.29 51.68 33.47
C GLU A 979 9.77 51.41 33.34
N LYS A 980 8.94 52.30 33.88
CA LYS A 980 7.48 52.08 33.91
C LYS A 980 6.87 52.07 32.50
N ASP A 981 7.47 52.84 31.61
CA ASP A 981 7.04 53.14 30.25
C ASP A 981 7.93 52.48 29.18
N ALA A 982 9.13 52.02 29.52
CA ALA A 982 10.00 51.32 28.58
C ALA A 982 10.94 50.28 29.22
N VAL A 983 11.32 49.26 28.45
CA VAL A 983 12.33 48.26 28.82
C VAL A 983 13.33 48.09 27.70
N LEU A 984 14.62 48.20 28.02
CA LEU A 984 15.73 47.96 27.10
C LEU A 984 16.44 46.66 27.49
N GLY A 985 16.48 45.71 26.56
CA GLY A 985 17.12 44.42 26.71
C GLY A 985 18.19 44.15 25.67
N ILE A 986 18.90 43.03 25.85
CA ILE A 986 19.81 42.48 24.87
C ILE A 986 19.31 41.08 24.49
N PHE A 987 18.98 40.91 23.21
CA PHE A 987 18.82 39.61 22.60
C PHE A 987 20.19 38.96 22.38
N LYS A 988 20.27 37.68 22.69
CA LYS A 988 21.37 36.81 22.28
C LYS A 988 20.79 35.53 21.73
N ARG A 989 21.27 35.14 20.56
CA ARG A 989 20.87 33.88 19.93
C ARG A 989 21.14 32.70 20.89
N PRO A 990 20.14 31.88 21.22
CA PRO A 990 20.33 30.70 22.04
C PRO A 990 21.33 29.72 21.40
N ALA A 991 22.22 29.16 22.20
CA ALA A 991 23.16 28.13 21.74
C ALA A 991 22.49 26.76 21.54
N ALA A 992 21.35 26.53 22.21
CA ALA A 992 20.57 25.32 22.05
C ALA A 992 19.88 25.31 20.69
N ALA A 993 20.05 24.22 19.95
CA ALA A 993 19.46 24.07 18.63
C ALA A 993 17.94 23.92 18.72
N LEU A 994 17.21 24.63 17.85
CA LEU A 994 15.76 24.45 17.68
C LEU A 994 15.43 23.15 16.92
N TRP A 995 16.41 22.56 16.21
CA TRP A 995 16.22 21.48 15.23
C TRP A 995 17.30 20.41 15.37
N ARG A 996 16.98 19.14 15.04
CA ARG A 996 17.93 18.02 15.21
C ARG A 996 18.98 17.88 14.10
N VAL A 997 18.69 18.22 12.83
CA VAL A 997 19.64 17.88 11.73
C VAL A 997 19.76 18.85 10.54
N LYS A 998 18.88 19.83 10.33
CA LYS A 998 19.11 20.92 9.34
C LYS A 998 18.34 22.15 9.80
N THR A 999 18.99 23.32 9.82
CA THR A 999 18.32 24.58 10.17
C THR A 999 17.49 25.04 8.97
N PRO A 1000 16.16 25.19 9.11
CA PRO A 1000 15.30 25.70 8.04
C PRO A 1000 15.59 27.19 7.81
N LYS A 1001 15.29 27.67 6.60
CA LYS A 1001 15.23 29.10 6.32
C LYS A 1001 13.98 29.64 7.01
N LEU A 1002 14.14 30.69 7.81
CA LEU A 1002 13.05 31.35 8.53
C LEU A 1002 12.85 32.75 7.93
N LEU A 1003 11.60 33.18 7.81
CA LEU A 1003 11.22 34.44 7.20
C LEU A 1003 11.02 35.55 8.23
N PHE A 1004 10.57 35.24 9.44
CA PHE A 1004 10.10 36.21 10.45
C PHE A 1004 10.87 36.19 11.78
N HIS A 1005 12.06 35.58 11.79
CA HIS A 1005 12.98 35.59 12.94
C HIS A 1005 12.33 35.20 14.28
N PRO A 1006 11.83 33.95 14.42
CA PRO A 1006 11.04 33.55 15.59
C PRO A 1006 11.70 33.84 16.94
N MET A 1007 13.02 33.71 17.04
CA MET A 1007 13.74 33.95 18.30
C MET A 1007 13.94 35.45 18.60
N VAL A 1008 14.05 36.29 17.57
CA VAL A 1008 14.05 37.75 17.77
C VAL A 1008 12.66 38.22 18.19
N MET A 1009 11.60 37.71 17.55
CA MET A 1009 10.22 37.99 17.94
C MET A 1009 9.95 37.54 19.38
N GLU A 1010 10.47 36.37 19.77
CA GLU A 1010 10.37 35.88 21.14
C GLU A 1010 11.08 36.82 22.13
N ALA A 1011 12.23 37.37 21.76
CA ALA A 1011 12.94 38.33 22.59
C ALA A 1011 12.13 39.61 22.80
N LEU A 1012 11.39 40.06 21.78
CA LEU A 1012 10.45 41.17 21.91
C LEU A 1012 9.30 40.83 22.86
N PHE A 1013 8.71 39.63 22.74
CA PHE A 1013 7.66 39.17 23.65
C PHE A 1013 8.13 39.16 25.11
N GLN A 1014 9.29 38.57 25.38
CA GLN A 1014 9.86 38.47 26.73
C GLN A 1014 10.28 39.85 27.27
N THR A 1015 10.77 40.76 26.42
CA THR A 1015 11.11 42.13 26.85
C THR A 1015 9.85 42.90 27.28
N CYS A 1016 8.75 42.79 26.53
CA CYS A 1016 7.46 43.38 26.91
C CYS A 1016 6.92 42.79 28.22
N GLY A 1017 6.87 41.45 28.32
CA GLY A 1017 6.33 40.77 29.49
C GLY A 1017 7.10 41.09 30.77
N TRP A 1018 8.41 41.38 30.68
CA TRP A 1018 9.19 41.70 31.87
C TRP A 1018 8.76 42.99 32.57
N ARG A 1019 8.27 43.98 31.82
CA ARG A 1019 7.69 45.19 32.40
C ARG A 1019 6.51 44.80 33.30
N ASP A 1020 5.59 43.98 32.80
CA ASP A 1020 4.37 43.58 33.52
C ASP A 1020 4.71 42.76 34.78
N ILE A 1021 5.72 41.90 34.70
CA ILE A 1021 6.22 41.16 35.87
C ILE A 1021 6.76 42.12 36.93
N GLN A 1022 7.54 43.13 36.53
CA GLN A 1022 8.20 44.05 37.45
C GLN A 1022 7.20 45.01 38.14
N PHE A 1023 6.28 45.60 37.37
CA PHE A 1023 5.41 46.66 37.86
C PHE A 1023 4.00 46.21 38.21
N ASP A 1024 3.45 45.23 37.48
CA ASP A 1024 2.07 44.77 37.67
C ASP A 1024 2.01 43.41 38.39
N ARG A 1025 3.16 42.77 38.63
CA ARG A 1025 3.32 41.47 39.32
C ARG A 1025 2.48 40.36 38.67
N LYS A 1026 2.33 40.40 37.36
CA LYS A 1026 1.56 39.43 36.57
C LYS A 1026 2.42 38.85 35.46
N MET A 1027 2.23 37.57 35.21
CA MET A 1027 2.64 36.95 33.95
C MET A 1027 1.59 37.28 32.90
N THR A 1028 2.03 37.65 31.71
CA THR A 1028 1.16 38.00 30.59
C THR A 1028 1.48 37.12 29.38
N LEU A 1029 0.45 36.74 28.62
CA LEU A 1029 0.57 35.93 27.41
C LEU A 1029 0.18 36.75 26.17
N PRO A 1030 0.71 36.40 24.97
CA PRO A 1030 0.30 37.03 23.72
C PRO A 1030 -1.21 36.88 23.47
N ASP A 1031 -1.89 37.97 23.11
CA ASP A 1031 -3.32 37.98 22.70
C ASP A 1031 -3.47 38.38 21.23
N ALA A 1032 -2.92 39.53 20.87
CA ALA A 1032 -2.98 40.04 19.50
C ALA A 1032 -1.80 40.96 19.18
N ILE A 1033 -1.46 41.10 17.91
CA ILE A 1033 -0.48 42.07 17.41
C ILE A 1033 -1.12 42.80 16.23
N GLY A 1034 -1.14 44.13 16.27
CA GLY A 1034 -1.62 44.94 15.15
C GLY A 1034 -0.79 44.72 13.89
N SER A 1035 0.54 44.79 14.01
CA SER A 1035 1.44 44.29 12.96
C SER A 1035 2.77 43.75 13.50
N ALA A 1036 3.20 42.61 12.98
CA ALA A 1036 4.55 42.09 13.12
C ALA A 1036 5.33 42.34 11.83
N ILE A 1037 6.53 42.89 11.94
CA ILE A 1037 7.32 43.39 10.81
C ILE A 1037 8.75 42.87 10.92
N VAL A 1038 9.33 42.51 9.78
CA VAL A 1038 10.76 42.25 9.63
C VAL A 1038 11.36 43.13 8.53
N HIS A 1039 12.47 43.78 8.85
CA HIS A 1039 13.15 44.74 7.97
C HIS A 1039 14.07 44.06 6.97
N ASP A 1040 14.50 42.84 7.24
CA ASP A 1040 15.11 41.91 6.29
C ASP A 1040 14.76 40.46 6.67
N ASN A 1041 14.98 39.53 5.73
CA ASN A 1041 14.78 38.09 5.96
C ASN A 1041 16.14 37.34 6.00
N ASN A 1042 17.23 38.04 6.35
CA ASN A 1042 18.56 37.44 6.49
C ASN A 1042 18.67 36.75 7.84
N PRO A 1043 19.56 35.75 8.01
CA PRO A 1043 19.74 35.11 9.31
C PRO A 1043 20.06 36.14 10.41
N ASP A 1044 19.43 35.99 11.58
CA ASP A 1044 19.61 36.94 12.69
C ASP A 1044 21.09 37.17 13.02
N PRO A 1045 21.46 38.40 13.41
CA PRO A 1045 22.72 38.61 14.13
C PRO A 1045 22.73 37.82 15.44
N ASP A 1046 23.91 37.40 15.90
CA ASP A 1046 24.03 36.65 17.16
C ASP A 1046 23.61 37.47 18.39
N ARG A 1047 23.54 38.79 18.25
CA ARG A 1047 23.22 39.74 19.32
C ARG A 1047 22.50 40.97 18.77
N LEU A 1048 21.41 41.37 19.42
CA LEU A 1048 20.62 42.58 19.10
C LEU A 1048 20.22 43.30 20.40
N TYR A 1049 19.81 44.55 20.29
CA TYR A 1049 19.09 45.25 21.35
C TYR A 1049 17.58 45.06 21.15
N THR A 1050 16.85 44.89 22.24
CA THR A 1050 15.38 44.86 22.26
C THR A 1050 14.86 46.06 23.04
N TYR A 1051 13.86 46.75 22.51
CA TYR A 1051 13.26 47.91 23.18
C TYR A 1051 11.75 47.82 23.13
N ALA A 1052 11.14 47.66 24.30
CA ALA A 1052 9.69 47.60 24.47
C ALA A 1052 9.20 48.92 25.05
N VAL A 1053 8.22 49.55 24.39
CA VAL A 1053 7.58 50.80 24.80
C VAL A 1053 6.14 50.53 25.17
N TYR A 1054 5.81 50.76 26.44
CA TYR A 1054 4.48 50.58 26.98
C TYR A 1054 3.54 51.70 26.50
N LYS A 1055 2.38 51.31 25.98
CA LYS A 1055 1.36 52.21 25.43
C LYS A 1055 0.10 52.31 26.29
N GLY A 1056 0.11 51.70 27.47
CA GLY A 1056 -1.02 51.71 28.41
C GLY A 1056 -1.73 50.35 28.52
N THR A 1057 -2.78 50.34 29.32
CA THR A 1057 -3.69 49.19 29.50
C THR A 1057 -5.01 49.49 28.83
N THR A 1058 -5.60 48.52 28.16
CA THR A 1058 -6.97 48.61 27.63
C THR A 1058 -8.02 48.46 28.74
N GLU A 1059 -9.27 48.79 28.44
CA GLU A 1059 -10.39 48.68 29.40
C GLU A 1059 -10.61 47.25 29.92
N ASP A 1060 -10.33 46.24 29.09
CA ASP A 1060 -10.38 44.81 29.43
C ASP A 1060 -9.11 44.29 30.12
N GLY A 1061 -8.20 45.18 30.52
CA GLY A 1061 -7.05 44.86 31.36
C GLY A 1061 -5.84 44.29 30.60
N LYS A 1062 -5.79 44.41 29.27
CA LYS A 1062 -4.65 43.97 28.44
C LYS A 1062 -3.60 45.06 28.36
N THR A 1063 -2.33 44.70 28.49
CA THR A 1063 -1.21 45.63 28.34
C THR A 1063 -0.86 45.77 26.87
N ARG A 1064 -0.55 47.00 26.43
CA ARG A 1064 -0.23 47.32 25.03
C ARG A 1064 1.22 47.78 24.90
N TYR A 1065 1.91 47.27 23.88
CA TYR A 1065 3.29 47.62 23.57
C TYR A 1065 3.53 47.90 22.09
N ASP A 1066 4.49 48.78 21.83
CA ASP A 1066 5.29 48.74 20.60
C ASP A 1066 6.68 48.20 20.97
N ALA A 1067 7.23 47.27 20.21
CA ALA A 1067 8.53 46.67 20.50
C ALA A 1067 9.41 46.62 19.26
N TYR A 1068 10.73 46.74 19.45
CA TYR A 1068 11.70 46.82 18.36
C TYR A 1068 12.97 46.06 18.68
N ALA A 1069 13.50 45.34 17.68
CA ALA A 1069 14.82 44.73 17.72
C ALA A 1069 15.73 45.45 16.72
N PHE A 1070 16.94 45.81 17.13
CA PHE A 1070 17.86 46.61 16.32
C PHE A 1070 19.33 46.33 16.70
N ASP A 1071 20.24 46.65 15.79
CA ASP A 1071 21.68 46.46 16.00
C ASP A 1071 22.34 47.61 16.81
N SER A 1072 23.65 47.55 17.01
CA SER A 1072 24.41 48.60 17.72
C SER A 1072 24.48 49.94 17.00
N GLU A 1073 24.13 49.97 15.71
CA GLU A 1073 24.10 51.17 14.86
C GLU A 1073 22.69 51.76 14.77
N LEU A 1074 21.72 51.20 15.53
CA LEU A 1074 20.30 51.58 15.53
C LEU A 1074 19.57 51.26 14.21
N ASN A 1075 20.04 50.27 13.46
CA ASN A 1075 19.30 49.74 12.31
C ASN A 1075 18.25 48.74 12.79
N PRO A 1076 16.98 48.89 12.39
CA PRO A 1076 15.91 48.00 12.84
C PRO A 1076 15.96 46.66 12.11
N VAL A 1077 15.68 45.58 12.83
CA VAL A 1077 15.63 44.20 12.32
C VAL A 1077 14.19 43.67 12.35
N ALA A 1078 13.50 43.86 13.47
CA ALA A 1078 12.10 43.43 13.64
C ALA A 1078 11.33 44.40 14.54
N GLU A 1079 10.03 44.50 14.34
CA GLU A 1079 9.17 45.30 15.20
C GLU A 1079 7.77 44.68 15.38
N LEU A 1080 7.20 44.93 16.55
CA LEU A 1080 5.82 44.62 16.90
C LEU A 1080 5.09 45.93 17.18
N LYS A 1081 3.90 46.08 16.60
CA LYS A 1081 3.03 47.25 16.78
C LYS A 1081 1.70 46.84 17.35
N ASP A 1082 1.22 47.64 18.31
CA ASP A 1082 -0.01 47.37 19.05
C ASP A 1082 -0.05 45.91 19.57
N TYR A 1083 1.06 45.46 20.17
CA TYR A 1083 1.15 44.14 20.78
C TYR A 1083 0.37 44.14 22.10
N LEU A 1084 -0.73 43.38 22.12
CA LEU A 1084 -1.61 43.21 23.25
C LEU A 1084 -1.28 41.91 23.99
N MET A 1085 -1.15 42.00 25.31
CA MET A 1085 -0.90 40.86 26.18
C MET A 1085 -1.99 40.74 27.24
N ILE A 1086 -2.47 39.51 27.48
CA ILE A 1086 -3.48 39.20 28.48
C ILE A 1086 -2.81 38.72 29.77
N PRO A 1087 -3.23 39.21 30.95
CA PRO A 1087 -2.76 38.68 32.23
C PRO A 1087 -3.28 37.27 32.50
N THR A 1088 -2.40 36.39 32.97
CA THR A 1088 -2.75 35.04 33.42
C THR A 1088 -2.60 34.91 34.93
N GLN A 1089 -3.47 34.11 35.57
CA GLN A 1089 -3.21 33.66 36.93
C GLN A 1089 -2.06 32.64 36.90
N ILE A 1090 -1.10 32.81 37.82
CA ILE A 1090 0.07 31.93 37.97
C ILE A 1090 -0.38 30.54 38.41
#